data_AF-A0A9W8JXQ0-F1
#
_entry.id   AF-A0A9W8JXQ0-F1
#
_cell.length_a   1.000
_cell.length_b   1.000
_cell.length_c   1.000
_cell.angle_alpha   90.00
_cell.angle_beta   90.00
_cell.angle_gamma   90.00
#
_symmetry.space_group_name_H-M   'P 1'
#
loop_
_entity.id
_entity.type
_entity.pdbx_description
1 polymer ?
#
loop_
_entity_poly.entity_id
_entity_poly.type
_entity_poly.pdbx_seq_one_letter_code
_entity_poly.pdbx_strand_id
1 'polypeptide(L)'
;MEYIRLSRAQPDYNPNVRHCLYGLDADLIMLGLLSHDPHFCLLREEVNLESINFYLLHLCLLREYLDLEFHEIEPALPFEYNLERVIDDFILLAVFVGNDFLPNLPDLHIHENGLERLFDVYKKVLPGMGGYINENGTINTQRLQLVLNEMAQWEQDVFEKEYADMNWYKGKQAKHVKELENGRKRAGLTLTKAQREIFDRVKAFVMENRNAPSASHYRAARLSLPNLFPARDRAFITRLSEDLHLSVSWDEYDEQDNNLATWRFPRVLEDSDKKGTEEEGDDGEWEDEDDAESRAAVDRVLKKYEKAPVADPDAEGTFDERYERSLKEKMDEWKRGYYKGKLEISYDDPKGMGDLIYRYVEDLKGVDQLSFDFKLGTPFKPFEQLMGVLPVASMDHIPLAYRDLMYDPNSPILDFYPLEFEQDLNGKKADWEAIVKIPFIDERRLLKAMASREHRLTPEEKMRNTWGTSTIFRYNPGESTVYPSSLPGFFPPLYRCQCVMEPFNLPTLDGLHLVPGLCDGVALGIEALAGFPSIKTLPHTAMLGHHGVNIHGSESRNKSMIIHIENPHEGQKMEEIAKKKIGERTFIGWPFLQEGQVVAVSDALFKYEKMVVTPNSPPKVVSTPHAPQGLGHWKMKAERIEAYYSKRCGVITGNIEVLLHVRPLKGLKRLETGAFVKDYEGPDKETEQAVQMCIPEVASEDPRFMEREAPPLAEEFPDGSKVFFLGEHAYGVAAQVSSTTESTLSVILAFFPSEKAENEKFKAIVDNRKAGCYYPSFKAAELVGISGRALGKITSSFMVITSDNQKSNLGLCLKFEAKALKVIDYSRKEGRTWDYSEKAIALIREYKETFPEVFRILDGNGDAMAKASHIFPGSDPDGKVKEIKQWLKAKGVRDFEPVSLFCDQLNKESVSEIEALADAFTKDNPKIKKAMVKGIPRQAVLKPAHAVYRLQNQHFSLGDRVTMVRDSGGVPLSVKGVVIGLNSKSMDVVWDVPFMSGGTLGDRCSQYRGSTVEFNTCLNLTNPQFVTSTNPKAPPPVRNNVPFNPRFGPHPIIPPAPAQQPAAGFRPAPKANQPAQVHIMANPNRGRGGFIQLTKHRLQVLKRMAFFTTPIHKLDGASLEVDEVGLSQGFGVAAAGLLMIEGEGFQHEGSEDAEEGRLLPLCLHKHVVSQSFPPPLY
;
A
#
# COMPACT_ATOMS: atom_id res chain seq x y z
N MET A 1 -6.56 18.80 5.55
CA MET A 1 -5.86 19.54 4.47
C MET A 1 -5.95 21.05 4.60
N GLU A 2 -7.06 21.63 5.07
CA GLU A 2 -7.22 23.07 5.30
C GLU A 2 -6.00 23.78 5.92
N TYR A 3 -5.49 23.31 7.07
CA TYR A 3 -4.27 23.85 7.70
C TYR A 3 -3.06 23.94 6.75
N ILE A 4 -2.86 22.95 5.88
CA ILE A 4 -1.78 22.96 4.88
C ILE A 4 -2.05 24.01 3.80
N ARG A 5 -3.26 24.07 3.24
CA ARG A 5 -3.67 25.12 2.26
C ARG A 5 -3.44 26.53 2.81
N LEU A 6 -3.91 26.79 4.03
CA LEU A 6 -3.80 28.09 4.69
C LEU A 6 -2.36 28.43 5.08
N SER A 7 -1.54 27.44 5.43
CA SER A 7 -0.10 27.64 5.71
C SER A 7 0.68 27.92 4.42
N ARG A 8 0.41 27.22 3.31
CA ARG A 8 1.06 27.45 2.00
C ARG A 8 0.80 28.84 1.42
N ALA A 9 -0.32 29.47 1.80
CA ALA A 9 -0.64 30.84 1.42
C ALA A 9 0.12 31.91 2.22
N GLN A 10 0.81 31.56 3.32
CA GLN A 10 1.55 32.54 4.13
C GLN A 10 2.90 32.90 3.47
N PRO A 11 3.32 34.18 3.50
CA PRO A 11 4.53 34.64 2.81
C PRO A 11 5.85 34.15 3.43
N ASP A 12 5.82 33.58 4.63
CA ASP A 12 6.96 32.94 5.31
C ASP A 12 6.99 31.41 5.15
N TYR A 13 6.07 30.84 4.36
CA TYR A 13 6.02 29.41 4.11
C TYR A 13 7.28 28.90 3.41
N ASN A 14 7.94 27.90 4.00
CA ASN A 14 9.08 27.25 3.36
C ASN A 14 8.57 26.26 2.28
N PRO A 15 8.86 26.48 0.99
CA PRO A 15 8.41 25.61 -0.12
C PRO A 15 8.87 24.15 0.02
N ASN A 16 9.90 23.88 0.83
CA ASN A 16 10.48 22.57 1.05
C ASN A 16 10.14 21.98 2.43
N VAL A 17 8.96 22.31 2.98
CA VAL A 17 8.39 21.61 4.16
C VAL A 17 8.21 20.13 3.85
N ARG A 18 8.59 19.28 4.82
CA ARG A 18 8.52 17.82 4.71
C ARG A 18 7.30 17.31 5.47
N HIS A 19 6.26 16.93 4.75
CA HIS A 19 5.00 16.43 5.32
C HIS A 19 5.03 14.91 5.52
N CYS A 20 4.43 14.45 6.61
CA CYS A 20 4.17 13.03 6.85
C CYS A 20 2.78 12.89 7.48
N LEU A 21 1.87 12.21 6.78
CA LEU A 21 0.50 12.00 7.24
C LEU A 21 0.29 10.51 7.54
N TYR A 22 -0.21 10.19 8.73
CA TYR A 22 -0.53 8.82 9.12
C TYR A 22 -1.99 8.48 8.81
N GLY A 23 -2.22 7.31 8.22
CA GLY A 23 -3.56 6.76 8.03
C GLY A 23 -3.60 5.55 7.11
N LEU A 24 -4.64 4.72 7.26
CA LEU A 24 -4.85 3.53 6.43
C LEU A 24 -5.66 3.79 5.16
N ASP A 25 -6.33 4.93 5.08
CA ASP A 25 -7.20 5.32 3.98
C ASP A 25 -6.42 5.62 2.68
N ALA A 26 -7.09 5.47 1.53
CA ALA A 26 -6.59 5.72 0.19
C ALA A 26 -6.76 7.18 -0.25
N ASP A 27 -7.82 7.88 0.19
CA ASP A 27 -8.07 9.28 -0.19
C ASP A 27 -6.96 10.21 0.30
N LEU A 28 -6.23 9.83 1.36
CA LEU A 28 -5.01 10.50 1.82
C LEU A 28 -3.91 10.59 0.74
N ILE A 29 -3.91 9.71 -0.26
CA ILE A 29 -3.02 9.80 -1.44
C ILE A 29 -3.45 10.97 -2.31
N MET A 30 -4.73 11.06 -2.66
CA MET A 30 -5.28 12.11 -3.51
C MET A 30 -5.21 13.47 -2.82
N LEU A 31 -5.62 13.54 -1.56
CA LEU A 31 -5.51 14.73 -0.71
C LEU A 31 -4.05 15.18 -0.54
N GLY A 32 -3.10 14.25 -0.50
CA GLY A 32 -1.67 14.55 -0.45
C GLY A 32 -1.14 15.10 -1.78
N LEU A 33 -1.59 14.55 -2.92
CA LEU A 33 -1.23 15.05 -4.25
C LEU A 33 -1.83 16.45 -4.52
N LEU A 34 -3.09 16.71 -4.13
CA LEU A 34 -3.73 18.04 -4.16
C LEU A 34 -3.02 19.11 -3.31
N SER A 35 -2.06 18.75 -2.46
CA SER A 35 -1.21 19.74 -1.79
C SER A 35 -0.11 20.30 -2.69
N HIS A 36 0.24 19.62 -3.78
CA HIS A 36 1.37 19.89 -4.67
C HIS A 36 2.76 20.02 -4.00
N ASP A 37 2.87 19.79 -2.69
CA ASP A 37 4.15 19.74 -1.99
C ASP A 37 4.83 18.37 -2.31
N PRO A 38 6.03 18.33 -2.90
CA PRO A 38 6.64 17.06 -3.34
C PRO A 38 7.23 16.26 -2.18
N HIS A 39 7.63 16.94 -1.11
CA HIS A 39 8.26 16.36 0.07
C HIS A 39 7.22 15.76 1.04
N PHE A 40 6.26 15.00 0.49
CA PHE A 40 5.10 14.46 1.19
C PHE A 40 5.17 12.92 1.23
N CYS A 41 4.98 12.34 2.42
CA CYS A 41 4.86 10.91 2.64
C CYS A 41 3.57 10.53 3.38
N LEU A 42 3.06 9.32 3.13
CA LEU A 42 2.05 8.68 3.98
C LEU A 42 2.68 7.57 4.81
N LEU A 43 2.44 7.58 6.12
CA LEU A 43 2.78 6.50 7.04
C LEU A 43 1.58 5.56 7.19
N ARG A 44 1.74 4.31 6.74
CA ARG A 44 0.67 3.29 6.74
C ARG A 44 1.13 2.05 7.50
N GLU A 45 0.22 1.39 8.22
CA GLU A 45 0.52 0.16 8.95
C GLU A 45 0.08 -1.11 8.19
N GLU A 46 0.76 -2.22 8.45
CA GLU A 46 0.37 -3.56 7.97
C GLU A 46 0.00 -4.41 9.19
N VAL A 47 -1.30 -4.75 9.27
CA VAL A 47 -1.91 -5.46 10.40
C VAL A 47 -1.60 -6.96 10.34
N ASN A 48 -0.37 -7.33 10.69
CA ASN A 48 0.03 -8.71 10.94
C ASN A 48 -0.09 -9.06 12.43
N LEU A 49 -0.71 -10.21 12.75
CA LEU A 49 -1.09 -10.64 14.09
C LEU A 49 0.06 -10.82 15.11
N GLU A 50 1.32 -10.81 14.65
CA GLU A 50 2.51 -11.07 15.46
C GLU A 50 3.44 -9.84 15.58
N SER A 51 3.29 -8.83 14.71
CA SER A 51 4.06 -7.57 14.74
C SER A 51 3.49 -6.53 13.77
N ILE A 52 3.28 -5.30 14.23
CA ILE A 52 2.90 -4.17 13.37
C ILE A 52 4.12 -3.71 12.56
N ASN A 53 4.05 -3.84 11.23
CA ASN A 53 5.01 -3.19 10.32
C ASN A 53 4.46 -1.83 9.89
N PHE A 54 5.35 -0.89 9.58
CA PHE A 54 4.99 0.40 8.98
C PHE A 54 5.69 0.58 7.63
N TYR A 55 4.99 1.19 6.68
CA TYR A 55 5.47 1.56 5.36
C TYR A 55 5.34 3.07 5.14
N LEU A 56 6.30 3.64 4.41
CA LEU A 56 6.22 5.01 3.90
C LEU A 56 5.90 4.97 2.41
N LEU A 57 4.78 5.56 2.02
CA LEU A 57 4.41 5.80 0.62
C LEU A 57 4.85 7.22 0.27
N HIS A 58 5.81 7.35 -0.65
CA HIS A 58 6.41 8.62 -1.03
C HIS A 58 5.69 9.24 -2.24
N LEU A 59 5.07 10.41 -2.07
CA LEU A 59 4.30 11.04 -3.15
C LEU A 59 5.18 11.70 -4.22
N CYS A 60 6.43 12.07 -3.91
CA CYS A 60 7.44 12.48 -4.91
C CYS A 60 7.61 11.43 -6.02
N LEU A 61 7.84 10.15 -5.66
CA LEU A 61 7.91 9.07 -6.66
C LEU A 61 6.58 8.88 -7.39
N LEU A 62 5.44 8.95 -6.70
CA LEU A 62 4.14 8.80 -7.36
C LEU A 62 3.93 9.89 -8.43
N ARG A 63 4.35 11.12 -8.16
CA ARG A 63 4.35 12.22 -9.16
C ARG A 63 5.30 11.93 -10.32
N GLU A 64 6.51 11.44 -10.07
CA GLU A 64 7.43 11.04 -11.14
C GLU A 64 6.94 9.83 -11.96
N TYR A 65 6.16 8.92 -11.37
CA TYR A 65 5.50 7.84 -12.11
C TYR A 65 4.28 8.32 -12.93
N LEU A 66 3.53 9.31 -12.43
CA LEU A 66 2.46 9.97 -13.20
C LEU A 66 3.05 10.80 -14.36
N ASP A 67 4.20 11.43 -14.15
CA ASP A 67 4.98 12.10 -15.19
C ASP A 67 5.38 11.11 -16.28
N LEU A 68 5.98 9.96 -15.93
CA LEU A 68 6.28 8.89 -16.90
C LEU A 68 5.02 8.30 -17.58
N GLU A 69 3.86 8.27 -16.91
CA GLU A 69 2.61 7.78 -17.50
C GLU A 69 2.06 8.76 -18.54
N PHE A 70 2.11 10.08 -18.29
CA PHE A 70 1.42 11.08 -19.12
C PHE A 70 2.34 11.97 -19.97
N HIS A 71 3.66 11.93 -19.82
CA HIS A 71 4.58 12.72 -20.65
C HIS A 71 4.57 12.28 -22.14
N GLU A 72 4.15 11.05 -22.44
CA GLU A 72 4.09 10.54 -23.84
C GLU A 72 3.14 11.33 -24.77
N ILE A 73 2.18 12.09 -24.22
CA ILE A 73 1.27 12.93 -25.01
C ILE A 73 1.78 14.37 -25.23
N GLU A 74 2.86 14.81 -24.57
CA GLU A 74 3.41 16.17 -24.74
C GLU A 74 3.60 16.56 -26.23
N PRO A 75 4.19 15.72 -27.12
CA PRO A 75 4.39 16.07 -28.52
C PRO A 75 3.10 16.21 -29.36
N ALA A 76 1.94 15.83 -28.79
CA ALA A 76 0.63 15.92 -29.43
C ALA A 76 -0.22 17.07 -28.88
N LEU A 77 0.18 17.75 -27.80
CA LEU A 77 -0.61 18.83 -27.20
C LEU A 77 -0.47 20.15 -27.99
N PRO A 78 -1.58 20.89 -28.22
CA PRO A 78 -1.52 22.24 -28.79
C PRO A 78 -1.23 23.33 -27.75
N PHE A 79 -0.83 22.95 -26.53
CA PHE A 79 -0.51 23.83 -25.39
C PHE A 79 0.63 23.21 -24.54
N GLU A 80 1.21 24.01 -23.64
CA GLU A 80 2.33 23.61 -22.79
C GLU A 80 1.96 22.48 -21.80
N TYR A 81 2.77 21.43 -21.74
CA TYR A 81 2.59 20.32 -20.80
C TYR A 81 2.96 20.74 -19.38
N ASN A 82 2.03 20.57 -18.44
CA ASN A 82 2.21 20.87 -17.03
C ASN A 82 1.74 19.68 -16.17
N LEU A 83 2.69 19.02 -15.49
CA LEU A 83 2.44 17.86 -14.64
C LEU A 83 1.45 18.17 -13.50
N GLU A 84 1.48 19.37 -12.92
CA GLU A 84 0.58 19.72 -11.81
C GLU A 84 -0.88 19.78 -12.27
N ARG A 85 -1.12 20.15 -13.53
CA ARG A 85 -2.46 20.09 -14.15
C ARG A 85 -2.89 18.68 -14.54
N VAL A 86 -1.94 17.85 -14.97
CA VAL A 86 -2.20 16.42 -15.15
C VAL A 86 -2.55 15.75 -13.81
N ILE A 87 -1.97 16.21 -12.69
CA ILE A 87 -2.33 15.77 -11.33
C ILE A 87 -3.73 16.29 -10.94
N ASP A 88 -4.05 17.56 -11.20
CA ASP A 88 -5.39 18.15 -11.00
C ASP A 88 -6.49 17.34 -11.73
N ASP A 89 -6.24 16.96 -12.99
CA ASP A 89 -7.14 16.16 -13.82
C ASP A 89 -7.17 14.69 -13.40
N PHE A 90 -6.03 14.07 -13.09
CA PHE A 90 -5.92 12.70 -12.60
C PHE A 90 -6.77 12.47 -11.34
N ILE A 91 -6.76 13.43 -10.42
CA ILE A 91 -7.51 13.32 -9.16
C ILE A 91 -9.02 13.48 -9.41
N LEU A 92 -9.43 14.37 -10.33
CA LEU A 92 -10.81 14.45 -10.78
C LEU A 92 -11.27 13.14 -11.45
N LEU A 93 -10.43 12.51 -12.27
CA LEU A 93 -10.71 11.21 -12.89
C LEU A 93 -10.81 10.09 -11.85
N ALA A 94 -9.98 10.11 -10.81
CA ALA A 94 -10.01 9.12 -9.74
C ALA A 94 -11.32 9.16 -8.93
N VAL A 95 -11.89 10.35 -8.70
CA VAL A 95 -13.17 10.53 -7.98
C VAL A 95 -14.33 9.76 -8.64
N PHE A 96 -14.34 9.63 -9.99
CA PHE A 96 -15.34 8.84 -10.71
C PHE A 96 -15.21 7.32 -10.48
N VAL A 97 -14.01 6.81 -10.18
CA VAL A 97 -13.77 5.38 -9.92
C VAL A 97 -14.28 4.96 -8.53
N GLY A 98 -14.37 5.93 -7.60
CA GLY A 98 -14.94 5.76 -6.27
C GLY A 98 -14.48 6.83 -5.30
N ASN A 99 -15.35 7.24 -4.38
CA ASN A 99 -15.07 8.16 -3.27
C ASN A 99 -16.13 7.94 -2.15
N ASP A 100 -15.90 8.46 -0.95
CA ASP A 100 -16.80 8.26 0.20
C ASP A 100 -18.15 9.01 0.13
N PHE A 101 -18.31 9.96 -0.81
CA PHE A 101 -19.49 10.85 -0.87
C PHE A 101 -20.52 10.42 -1.91
N LEU A 102 -20.06 9.80 -3.01
CA LEU A 102 -20.90 9.32 -4.11
C LEU A 102 -20.80 7.79 -4.18
N PRO A 103 -21.91 7.06 -4.46
CA PRO A 103 -21.81 5.65 -4.79
C PRO A 103 -20.94 5.44 -6.06
N ASN A 104 -20.50 4.21 -6.28
CA ASN A 104 -19.59 3.90 -7.39
C ASN A 104 -20.38 3.66 -8.68
N LEU A 105 -19.96 4.31 -9.78
CA LEU A 105 -20.47 4.06 -11.14
C LEU A 105 -20.39 2.55 -11.48
N PRO A 106 -21.37 2.00 -12.21
CA PRO A 106 -21.32 0.61 -12.69
C PRO A 106 -20.12 0.41 -13.63
N ASP A 107 -19.55 -0.80 -13.62
CA ASP A 107 -18.44 -1.30 -14.44
C ASP A 107 -17.11 -0.49 -14.41
N LEU A 108 -17.07 0.64 -13.71
CA LEU A 108 -15.90 1.47 -13.48
C LEU A 108 -15.28 1.14 -12.11
N HIS A 109 -14.57 0.02 -12.04
CA HIS A 109 -13.92 -0.42 -10.79
C HIS A 109 -12.42 -0.70 -10.97
N ILE A 110 -11.63 -0.41 -9.94
CA ILE A 110 -10.17 -0.65 -9.92
C ILE A 110 -9.83 -2.11 -10.26
N HIS A 111 -10.63 -3.06 -9.76
CA HIS A 111 -10.40 -4.50 -9.97
C HIS A 111 -10.76 -5.02 -11.38
N GLU A 112 -11.31 -4.14 -12.23
CA GLU A 112 -11.68 -4.39 -13.64
C GLU A 112 -10.90 -3.47 -14.60
N ASN A 113 -9.82 -2.86 -14.07
CA ASN A 113 -8.92 -1.91 -14.72
C ASN A 113 -9.57 -0.58 -15.11
N GLY A 114 -10.64 -0.15 -14.41
CA GLY A 114 -11.36 1.10 -14.70
C GLY A 114 -10.46 2.34 -14.74
N LEU A 115 -9.52 2.45 -13.80
CA LEU A 115 -8.56 3.56 -13.76
C LEU A 115 -7.60 3.56 -14.96
N GLU A 116 -7.11 2.38 -15.39
CA GLU A 116 -6.26 2.26 -16.59
C GLU A 116 -7.01 2.74 -17.84
N ARG A 117 -8.31 2.44 -17.95
CA ARG A 117 -9.16 2.90 -19.07
C ARG A 117 -9.42 4.40 -19.05
N LEU A 118 -9.60 5.01 -17.87
CA LEU A 118 -9.71 6.47 -17.78
C LEU A 118 -8.43 7.17 -18.22
N PHE A 119 -7.25 6.58 -17.99
CA PHE A 119 -5.98 7.12 -18.50
C PHE A 119 -5.93 7.03 -20.03
N ASP A 120 -6.28 5.87 -20.61
CA ASP A 120 -6.35 5.68 -22.06
C ASP A 120 -7.34 6.68 -22.72
N VAL A 121 -8.50 6.91 -22.10
CA VAL A 121 -9.49 7.93 -22.55
C VAL A 121 -8.91 9.35 -22.43
N TYR A 122 -8.35 9.72 -21.28
CA TYR A 122 -7.78 11.06 -21.05
C TYR A 122 -6.67 11.39 -22.06
N LYS A 123 -5.73 10.45 -22.26
CA LYS A 123 -4.66 10.55 -23.27
C LYS A 123 -5.20 10.74 -24.69
N LYS A 124 -6.33 10.07 -25.03
CA LYS A 124 -7.01 10.22 -26.32
C LYS A 124 -7.64 11.61 -26.52
N VAL A 125 -8.26 12.19 -25.48
CA VAL A 125 -9.06 13.42 -25.63
C VAL A 125 -8.32 14.73 -25.32
N LEU A 126 -7.30 14.72 -24.45
CA LEU A 126 -6.62 15.95 -24.01
C LEU A 126 -6.05 16.80 -25.16
N PRO A 127 -5.44 16.24 -26.23
CA PRO A 127 -5.02 17.02 -27.40
C PRO A 127 -6.14 17.82 -28.08
N GLY A 128 -7.40 17.37 -27.96
CA GLY A 128 -8.58 18.04 -28.53
C GLY A 128 -9.24 19.08 -27.60
N MET A 129 -8.86 19.14 -26.32
CA MET A 129 -9.52 19.98 -25.31
C MET A 129 -9.07 21.46 -25.31
N GLY A 130 -7.93 21.78 -25.92
CA GLY A 130 -7.35 23.13 -25.86
C GLY A 130 -7.04 23.61 -24.43
N GLY A 131 -6.74 22.69 -23.52
CA GLY A 131 -6.37 22.92 -22.12
C GLY A 131 -6.85 21.80 -21.21
N TYR A 132 -6.67 21.97 -19.90
CA TYR A 132 -6.95 20.96 -18.87
C TYR A 132 -8.42 20.96 -18.40
N ILE A 133 -8.87 19.87 -17.78
CA ILE A 133 -10.27 19.76 -17.32
C ILE A 133 -10.50 20.57 -16.04
N ASN A 134 -9.51 20.58 -15.14
CA ASN A 134 -9.53 21.22 -13.84
C ASN A 134 -8.57 22.42 -13.80
N GLU A 135 -9.11 23.63 -13.61
CA GLU A 135 -8.36 24.88 -13.53
C GLU A 135 -8.48 25.44 -12.10
N ASN A 136 -7.51 25.13 -11.23
CA ASN A 136 -7.48 25.53 -9.80
C ASN A 136 -8.69 25.06 -8.96
N GLY A 137 -9.32 23.95 -9.31
CA GLY A 137 -10.57 23.46 -8.70
C GLY A 137 -11.83 23.89 -9.45
N THR A 138 -11.73 24.82 -10.43
CA THR A 138 -12.85 25.11 -11.34
C THR A 138 -12.86 24.09 -12.47
N ILE A 139 -13.93 23.30 -12.56
CA ILE A 139 -14.09 22.28 -13.59
C ILE A 139 -14.60 22.93 -14.89
N ASN A 140 -13.85 22.79 -15.98
CA ASN A 140 -14.31 23.15 -17.31
C ASN A 140 -15.29 22.09 -17.83
N THR A 141 -16.58 22.39 -17.71
CA THR A 141 -17.68 21.49 -18.07
C THR A 141 -17.69 21.05 -19.54
N GLN A 142 -17.27 21.94 -20.45
CA GLN A 142 -17.17 21.65 -21.88
C GLN A 142 -16.06 20.64 -22.19
N ARG A 143 -14.91 20.76 -21.54
CA ARG A 143 -13.82 19.77 -21.65
C ARG A 143 -14.21 18.45 -20.99
N LEU A 144 -14.78 18.48 -19.77
CA LEU A 144 -15.24 17.28 -19.08
C LEU A 144 -16.24 16.47 -19.93
N GLN A 145 -17.19 17.14 -20.59
CA GLN A 145 -18.17 16.51 -21.50
C GLN A 145 -17.52 15.67 -22.61
N LEU A 146 -16.28 15.96 -23.03
CA LEU A 146 -15.53 15.14 -24.01
C LEU A 146 -15.06 13.79 -23.42
N VAL A 147 -14.60 13.75 -22.17
CA VAL A 147 -14.31 12.49 -21.45
C VAL A 147 -15.58 11.66 -21.31
N LEU A 148 -16.68 12.32 -20.92
CA LEU A 148 -17.96 11.69 -20.65
C LEU A 148 -18.60 11.11 -21.92
N ASN A 149 -18.40 11.74 -23.09
CA ASN A 149 -18.81 11.21 -24.39
C ASN A 149 -18.10 9.90 -24.77
N GLU A 150 -16.85 9.72 -24.35
CA GLU A 150 -16.07 8.48 -24.54
C GLU A 150 -16.48 7.41 -23.52
N MET A 151 -16.73 7.80 -22.26
CA MET A 151 -17.26 6.90 -21.23
C MET A 151 -18.65 6.36 -21.61
N ALA A 152 -19.53 7.17 -22.18
CA ALA A 152 -20.86 6.74 -22.64
C ALA A 152 -20.80 5.76 -23.82
N GLN A 153 -19.83 5.93 -24.74
CA GLN A 153 -19.56 4.93 -25.79
C GLN A 153 -19.09 3.62 -25.15
N TRP A 154 -18.19 3.67 -24.15
CA TRP A 154 -17.71 2.49 -23.44
C TRP A 154 -18.83 1.78 -22.63
N GLU A 155 -19.75 2.50 -22.00
CA GLU A 155 -20.93 1.90 -21.33
C GLU A 155 -21.76 1.06 -22.33
N GLN A 156 -22.09 1.64 -23.49
CA GLN A 156 -22.79 0.92 -24.56
C GLN A 156 -21.98 -0.29 -25.04
N ASP A 157 -20.67 -0.12 -25.23
CA ASP A 157 -19.75 -1.15 -25.70
C ASP A 157 -19.62 -2.33 -24.71
N VAL A 158 -19.82 -2.12 -23.41
CA VAL A 158 -19.94 -3.19 -22.40
C VAL A 158 -21.33 -3.83 -22.43
N PHE A 159 -22.39 -3.02 -22.42
CA PHE A 159 -23.78 -3.49 -22.46
C PHE A 159 -24.06 -4.38 -23.68
N GLU A 160 -23.53 -4.03 -24.86
CA GLU A 160 -23.63 -4.87 -26.07
C GLU A 160 -23.01 -6.25 -25.89
N LYS A 161 -21.84 -6.33 -25.23
CA LYS A 161 -21.12 -7.59 -24.99
C LYS A 161 -21.86 -8.47 -23.98
N GLU A 162 -22.29 -7.88 -22.85
CA GLU A 162 -23.11 -8.59 -21.86
C GLU A 162 -24.46 -9.05 -22.42
N TYR A 163 -25.13 -8.20 -23.20
CA TYR A 163 -26.40 -8.54 -23.84
C TYR A 163 -26.25 -9.63 -24.90
N ALA A 164 -25.14 -9.62 -25.66
CA ALA A 164 -24.79 -10.70 -26.58
C ALA A 164 -24.55 -12.03 -25.83
N ASP A 165 -23.76 -12.02 -24.76
CA ASP A 165 -23.48 -13.23 -23.96
C ASP A 165 -24.72 -13.75 -23.21
N MET A 166 -25.57 -12.87 -22.66
CA MET A 166 -26.87 -13.27 -22.09
C MET A 166 -27.77 -13.95 -23.13
N ASN A 167 -27.77 -13.46 -24.37
CA ASN A 167 -28.53 -14.08 -25.46
C ASN A 167 -27.86 -15.37 -25.99
N TRP A 168 -26.53 -15.48 -25.92
CA TRP A 168 -25.77 -16.70 -26.22
C TRP A 168 -26.03 -17.80 -25.18
N TYR A 169 -26.11 -17.46 -23.89
CA TYR A 169 -26.52 -18.39 -22.83
C TYR A 169 -28.00 -18.79 -22.91
N LYS A 170 -28.90 -17.88 -23.32
CA LYS A 170 -30.28 -18.21 -23.75
C LYS A 170 -30.30 -18.97 -25.10
N GLY A 171 -29.19 -18.97 -25.83
CA GLY A 171 -28.97 -19.48 -27.19
C GLY A 171 -29.11 -20.99 -27.39
N LYS A 172 -29.59 -21.74 -26.40
CA LYS A 172 -30.13 -23.09 -26.63
C LYS A 172 -31.39 -23.09 -27.50
N GLN A 173 -31.91 -21.91 -27.87
CA GLN A 173 -32.83 -21.70 -29.01
C GLN A 173 -32.10 -21.46 -30.35
N ALA A 174 -31.22 -22.39 -30.76
CA ALA A 174 -30.66 -22.46 -32.12
C ALA A 174 -31.71 -22.68 -33.25
N LYS A 175 -33.01 -22.62 -32.91
CA LYS A 175 -34.13 -22.52 -33.85
C LYS A 175 -34.23 -21.13 -34.47
N HIS A 176 -34.19 -20.06 -33.67
CA HIS A 176 -34.64 -18.75 -34.13
C HIS A 176 -33.69 -18.13 -35.17
N VAL A 177 -32.38 -18.25 -34.99
CA VAL A 177 -31.38 -17.84 -35.99
C VAL A 177 -31.56 -18.62 -37.31
N LYS A 178 -31.88 -19.93 -37.22
CA LYS A 178 -32.10 -20.78 -38.39
C LYS A 178 -33.45 -20.54 -39.07
N GLU A 179 -34.45 -20.08 -38.32
CA GLU A 179 -35.73 -19.58 -38.84
C GLU A 179 -35.54 -18.20 -39.50
N LEU A 180 -34.67 -17.33 -38.96
CA LEU A 180 -34.27 -16.05 -39.56
C LEU A 180 -33.46 -16.22 -40.86
N GLU A 181 -32.49 -17.13 -40.93
CA GLU A 181 -31.78 -17.43 -42.20
C GLU A 181 -32.73 -17.97 -43.27
N ASN A 182 -33.64 -18.86 -42.90
CA ASN A 182 -34.67 -19.38 -43.81
C ASN A 182 -35.73 -18.31 -44.17
N GLY A 183 -35.97 -17.33 -43.28
CA GLY A 183 -36.75 -16.13 -43.57
C GLY A 183 -36.06 -15.22 -44.58
N ARG A 184 -34.76 -14.98 -44.42
CA ARG A 184 -33.92 -14.23 -45.38
C ARG A 184 -33.92 -14.89 -46.77
N LYS A 185 -33.91 -16.24 -46.83
CA LYS A 185 -34.07 -17.03 -48.06
C LYS A 185 -35.51 -17.12 -48.60
N ARG A 186 -36.51 -16.60 -47.87
CA ARG A 186 -37.93 -16.52 -48.27
C ARG A 186 -38.41 -15.09 -48.52
N ALA A 187 -37.56 -14.08 -48.30
CA ALA A 187 -37.89 -12.69 -48.56
C ALA A 187 -38.16 -12.48 -50.06
N GLY A 188 -39.44 -12.31 -50.41
CA GLY A 188 -39.86 -12.02 -51.78
C GLY A 188 -39.34 -10.67 -52.25
N LEU A 189 -39.19 -10.54 -53.57
CA LEU A 189 -38.86 -9.27 -54.23
C LEU A 189 -39.84 -8.17 -53.79
N THR A 190 -39.32 -7.11 -53.23
CA THR A 190 -40.03 -5.88 -52.82
C THR A 190 -39.35 -4.68 -53.48
N LEU A 191 -40.10 -3.62 -53.76
CA LEU A 191 -39.62 -2.41 -54.44
C LEU A 191 -39.88 -1.17 -53.60
N THR A 192 -39.02 -0.16 -53.71
CA THR A 192 -39.34 1.19 -53.20
C THR A 192 -40.34 1.88 -54.12
N LYS A 193 -40.94 3.00 -53.67
CA LYS A 193 -41.81 3.82 -54.54
C LYS A 193 -41.07 4.34 -55.78
N ALA A 194 -39.84 4.83 -55.61
CA ALA A 194 -38.99 5.26 -56.73
C ALA A 194 -38.66 4.09 -57.68
N GLN A 195 -38.33 2.90 -57.16
CA GLN A 195 -38.07 1.72 -57.97
C GLN A 195 -39.32 1.21 -58.72
N ARG A 196 -40.51 1.37 -58.15
CA ARG A 196 -41.80 1.14 -58.84
C ARG A 196 -41.96 2.11 -60.02
N GLU A 197 -41.78 3.41 -59.80
CA GLU A 197 -41.89 4.41 -60.87
C GLU A 197 -40.84 4.22 -61.99
N ILE A 198 -39.61 3.81 -61.64
CA ILE A 198 -38.57 3.43 -62.61
C ILE A 198 -38.98 2.18 -63.39
N PHE A 199 -39.44 1.13 -62.69
CA PHE A 199 -39.91 -0.11 -63.31
C PHE A 199 -41.08 0.14 -64.26
N ASP A 200 -42.06 0.95 -63.88
CA ASP A 200 -43.25 1.22 -64.70
C ASP A 200 -42.88 1.99 -65.98
N ARG A 201 -41.88 2.91 -65.93
CA ARG A 201 -41.32 3.56 -67.12
C ARG A 201 -40.56 2.59 -68.04
N VAL A 202 -39.72 1.72 -67.48
CA VAL A 202 -39.01 0.70 -68.26
C VAL A 202 -39.99 -0.31 -68.87
N LYS A 203 -41.02 -0.73 -68.12
CA LYS A 203 -42.11 -1.59 -68.60
C LYS A 203 -42.88 -0.94 -69.75
N ALA A 204 -43.20 0.35 -69.67
CA ALA A 204 -43.84 1.09 -70.76
C ALA A 204 -42.96 1.06 -72.03
N PHE A 205 -41.69 1.47 -71.91
CA PHE A 205 -40.73 1.44 -73.02
C PHE A 205 -40.58 0.05 -73.66
N VAL A 206 -40.50 -1.01 -72.85
CA VAL A 206 -40.43 -2.40 -73.34
C VAL A 206 -41.71 -2.81 -74.06
N MET A 207 -42.89 -2.47 -73.52
CA MET A 207 -44.18 -2.83 -74.14
C MET A 207 -44.49 -2.04 -75.41
N GLU A 208 -44.15 -0.75 -75.48
CA GLU A 208 -44.32 0.09 -76.67
C GLU A 208 -43.49 -0.42 -77.85
N ASN A 209 -42.24 -0.82 -77.59
CA ASN A 209 -41.33 -1.36 -78.61
C ASN A 209 -41.51 -2.87 -78.86
N ARG A 210 -42.40 -3.55 -78.14
CA ARG A 210 -42.62 -5.01 -78.25
C ARG A 210 -43.18 -5.46 -79.59
N ASN A 211 -43.94 -4.58 -80.27
CA ASN A 211 -44.68 -4.90 -81.49
C ASN A 211 -44.08 -4.22 -82.74
N ALA A 212 -42.83 -3.77 -82.68
CA ALA A 212 -42.19 -3.02 -83.77
C ALA A 212 -41.73 -3.95 -84.92
N PRO A 213 -42.26 -3.83 -86.15
CA PRO A 213 -42.08 -4.83 -87.21
C PRO A 213 -40.74 -4.76 -87.96
N SER A 214 -39.67 -4.23 -87.35
CA SER A 214 -38.34 -4.18 -88.00
C SER A 214 -37.18 -3.96 -87.03
N ALA A 215 -36.07 -4.66 -87.28
CA ALA A 215 -34.78 -4.50 -86.59
C ALA A 215 -34.21 -3.06 -86.65
N SER A 216 -34.62 -2.23 -87.61
CA SER A 216 -34.22 -0.81 -87.65
C SER A 216 -34.86 0.02 -86.54
N HIS A 217 -36.02 -0.38 -86.00
CA HIS A 217 -36.72 0.34 -84.95
C HIS A 217 -36.00 0.18 -83.60
N TYR A 218 -35.61 -1.05 -83.26
CA TYR A 218 -34.85 -1.37 -82.04
C TYR A 218 -33.49 -0.65 -81.95
N ARG A 219 -32.90 -0.26 -83.09
CA ARG A 219 -31.66 0.55 -83.14
C ARG A 219 -31.88 2.04 -82.82
N ALA A 220 -33.10 2.55 -82.96
CA ALA A 220 -33.47 3.93 -82.68
C ALA A 220 -34.18 4.11 -81.32
N ALA A 221 -34.84 3.05 -80.84
CA ALA A 221 -35.53 3.03 -79.55
C ALA A 221 -34.55 3.23 -78.37
N ARG A 222 -34.66 4.37 -77.69
CA ARG A 222 -33.99 4.66 -76.41
C ARG A 222 -34.97 5.22 -75.40
N LEU A 223 -34.84 4.81 -74.15
CA LEU A 223 -35.38 5.52 -72.98
C LEU A 223 -34.19 6.20 -72.29
N SER A 224 -34.29 7.49 -71.99
CA SER A 224 -33.26 8.22 -71.24
C SER A 224 -33.90 8.94 -70.04
N LEU A 225 -33.26 8.85 -68.87
CA LEU A 225 -33.69 9.54 -67.64
C LEU A 225 -32.48 10.22 -66.97
N PRO A 226 -32.61 11.40 -66.34
CA PRO A 226 -31.53 12.04 -65.60
C PRO A 226 -30.93 11.13 -64.51
N ASN A 227 -29.62 11.01 -64.43
CA ASN A 227 -28.91 10.05 -63.59
C ASN A 227 -28.79 10.48 -62.10
N LEU A 228 -29.89 10.99 -61.53
CA LEU A 228 -30.00 11.41 -60.13
C LEU A 228 -30.26 10.23 -59.17
N PHE A 229 -30.11 9.00 -59.66
CA PHE A 229 -30.41 7.76 -58.91
C PHE A 229 -29.35 7.47 -57.84
N PRO A 230 -29.73 7.21 -56.57
CA PRO A 230 -28.83 6.70 -55.54
C PRO A 230 -28.21 5.35 -55.92
N ALA A 231 -27.08 4.98 -55.31
CA ALA A 231 -26.36 3.74 -55.62
C ALA A 231 -27.23 2.46 -55.51
N ARG A 232 -28.15 2.42 -54.54
CA ARG A 232 -29.17 1.35 -54.37
C ARG A 232 -30.07 1.20 -55.59
N ASP A 233 -30.50 2.32 -56.18
CA ASP A 233 -31.41 2.34 -57.32
C ASP A 233 -30.66 2.15 -58.64
N ARG A 234 -29.39 2.57 -58.73
CA ARG A 234 -28.50 2.19 -59.85
C ARG A 234 -28.30 0.67 -59.90
N ALA A 235 -28.04 0.02 -58.77
CA ALA A 235 -27.93 -1.44 -58.69
C ALA A 235 -29.26 -2.15 -59.05
N PHE A 236 -30.40 -1.59 -58.65
CA PHE A 236 -31.72 -2.08 -59.09
C PHE A 236 -31.92 -1.92 -60.60
N ILE A 237 -31.57 -0.76 -61.18
CA ILE A 237 -31.67 -0.48 -62.61
C ILE A 237 -30.82 -1.46 -63.43
N THR A 238 -29.56 -1.67 -63.06
CA THR A 238 -28.68 -2.62 -63.76
C THR A 238 -29.30 -4.02 -63.76
N ARG A 239 -29.70 -4.50 -62.57
CA ARG A 239 -30.33 -5.82 -62.43
C ARG A 239 -31.65 -5.95 -63.18
N LEU A 240 -32.51 -4.93 -63.17
CA LEU A 240 -33.77 -4.93 -63.92
C LEU A 240 -33.51 -4.93 -65.44
N SER A 241 -32.43 -4.29 -65.88
CA SER A 241 -32.02 -4.28 -67.29
C SER A 241 -31.48 -5.64 -67.70
N GLU A 242 -30.64 -6.28 -66.87
CA GLU A 242 -30.17 -7.65 -67.05
C GLU A 242 -31.33 -8.66 -67.11
N ASP A 243 -32.23 -8.63 -66.13
CA ASP A 243 -33.43 -9.49 -66.06
C ASP A 243 -34.37 -9.31 -67.28
N LEU A 244 -34.35 -8.15 -67.94
CA LEU A 244 -35.16 -7.84 -69.14
C LEU A 244 -34.36 -7.89 -70.46
N HIS A 245 -33.10 -8.31 -70.41
CA HIS A 245 -32.16 -8.26 -71.54
C HIS A 245 -32.13 -6.90 -72.25
N LEU A 246 -31.98 -5.81 -71.49
CA LEU A 246 -31.71 -4.46 -71.97
C LEU A 246 -30.26 -4.05 -71.65
N SER A 247 -29.64 -3.31 -72.56
CA SER A 247 -28.39 -2.59 -72.28
C SER A 247 -28.72 -1.25 -71.61
N VAL A 248 -27.94 -0.87 -70.59
CA VAL A 248 -28.03 0.45 -69.93
C VAL A 248 -26.65 1.14 -69.97
N SER A 249 -26.67 2.43 -70.28
CA SER A 249 -25.51 3.31 -70.40
C SER A 249 -25.62 4.43 -69.37
N TRP A 250 -24.51 4.81 -68.75
CA TRP A 250 -24.47 5.76 -67.63
C TRP A 250 -23.59 7.00 -67.89
N ASP A 251 -22.90 7.04 -69.03
CA ASP A 251 -21.89 8.05 -69.38
C ASP A 251 -22.37 8.93 -70.55
N GLU A 252 -23.68 9.03 -70.74
CA GLU A 252 -24.32 9.87 -71.75
C GLU A 252 -24.81 11.18 -71.16
N TYR A 253 -24.83 12.23 -71.96
CA TYR A 253 -25.16 13.59 -71.54
C TYR A 253 -26.18 14.21 -72.51
N ASP A 254 -27.06 15.09 -72.02
CA ASP A 254 -28.00 15.85 -72.85
C ASP A 254 -27.40 17.14 -73.43
N GLU A 255 -28.18 17.87 -74.23
CA GLU A 255 -27.79 19.16 -74.82
C GLU A 255 -27.63 20.30 -73.79
N GLN A 256 -27.83 20.01 -72.50
CA GLN A 256 -27.62 20.90 -71.35
C GLN A 256 -26.53 20.37 -70.40
N ASP A 257 -25.75 19.38 -70.83
CA ASP A 257 -24.65 18.73 -70.09
C ASP A 257 -25.08 17.99 -68.79
N ASN A 258 -26.35 17.55 -68.70
CA ASN A 258 -26.80 16.68 -67.62
C ASN A 258 -26.54 15.20 -67.95
N ASN A 259 -25.95 14.46 -67.02
CA ASN A 259 -25.71 13.03 -67.17
C ASN A 259 -27.04 12.22 -67.15
N LEU A 260 -27.16 11.26 -68.07
CA LEU A 260 -28.33 10.43 -68.35
C LEU A 260 -28.04 8.94 -68.13
N ALA A 261 -28.99 8.23 -67.53
CA ALA A 261 -29.12 6.79 -67.68
C ALA A 261 -29.93 6.51 -68.96
N THR A 262 -29.36 5.80 -69.94
CA THR A 262 -30.03 5.46 -71.22
C THR A 262 -30.15 3.95 -71.41
N TRP A 263 -31.38 3.46 -71.55
CA TRP A 263 -31.70 2.07 -71.91
C TRP A 263 -31.87 1.89 -73.41
N ARG A 264 -31.34 0.78 -73.94
CA ARG A 264 -31.52 0.33 -75.34
C ARG A 264 -31.62 -1.19 -75.42
N PHE A 265 -32.27 -1.69 -76.46
CA PHE A 265 -32.28 -3.12 -76.77
C PHE A 265 -30.89 -3.61 -77.21
N PRO A 266 -30.51 -4.87 -76.95
CA PRO A 266 -29.20 -5.39 -77.31
C PRO A 266 -28.95 -5.35 -78.81
N ARG A 267 -27.70 -5.07 -79.17
CA ARG A 267 -27.25 -5.06 -80.56
C ARG A 267 -26.97 -6.50 -80.96
N VAL A 268 -27.75 -7.06 -81.88
CA VAL A 268 -27.39 -8.32 -82.56
C VAL A 268 -26.01 -8.11 -83.19
N LEU A 269 -25.05 -8.94 -82.78
CA LEU A 269 -23.67 -8.95 -83.27
C LEU A 269 -23.56 -10.01 -84.37
N GLU A 270 -23.01 -9.62 -85.51
CA GLU A 270 -22.56 -10.55 -86.54
C GLU A 270 -21.12 -10.98 -86.18
N ASP A 271 -20.84 -12.27 -86.26
CA ASP A 271 -19.63 -12.90 -85.70
C ASP A 271 -18.33 -12.61 -86.47
N SER A 272 -17.18 -12.52 -85.77
CA SER A 272 -15.87 -12.93 -86.32
C SER A 272 -14.77 -13.13 -85.24
N ASP A 273 -13.89 -14.11 -85.49
CA ASP A 273 -12.50 -14.22 -85.00
C ASP A 273 -12.17 -14.54 -83.52
N LYS A 274 -12.73 -15.66 -83.07
CA LYS A 274 -12.01 -16.85 -82.52
C LYS A 274 -10.71 -16.69 -81.70
N LYS A 275 -10.77 -17.24 -80.47
CA LYS A 275 -9.92 -18.33 -79.90
C LYS A 275 -10.52 -18.66 -78.52
N GLY A 276 -11.04 -19.86 -78.21
CA GLY A 276 -10.51 -21.22 -78.40
C GLY A 276 -10.30 -21.79 -76.97
N THR A 277 -10.86 -22.92 -76.56
CA THR A 277 -10.70 -24.29 -77.12
C THR A 277 -12.00 -25.05 -77.39
N GLU A 278 -11.91 -26.20 -78.06
CA GLU A 278 -13.05 -27.04 -78.48
C GLU A 278 -13.61 -27.98 -77.38
N GLU A 279 -14.93 -28.20 -77.42
CA GLU A 279 -15.52 -29.56 -77.46
C GLU A 279 -16.55 -29.56 -78.61
N GLU A 280 -16.59 -30.62 -79.43
CA GLU A 280 -17.48 -30.74 -80.59
C GLU A 280 -18.74 -31.59 -80.26
N GLY A 281 -19.88 -31.29 -80.89
CA GLY A 281 -20.98 -32.25 -81.07
C GLY A 281 -22.40 -31.73 -80.80
N ASP A 282 -23.06 -31.16 -81.81
CA ASP A 282 -24.06 -31.87 -82.64
C ASP A 282 -24.82 -30.86 -83.55
N ASP A 283 -25.09 -31.24 -84.79
CA ASP A 283 -25.59 -30.33 -85.84
C ASP A 283 -27.12 -30.38 -85.93
N GLY A 284 -27.80 -29.67 -85.02
CA GLY A 284 -29.27 -29.55 -85.00
C GLY A 284 -29.79 -28.29 -85.69
N GLU A 285 -30.48 -28.45 -86.82
CA GLU A 285 -31.36 -27.39 -87.36
C GLU A 285 -32.53 -27.16 -86.40
N TRP A 286 -32.70 -25.94 -85.89
CA TRP A 286 -33.88 -25.54 -85.11
C TRP A 286 -34.75 -24.58 -85.92
N GLU A 287 -36.03 -24.94 -86.02
CA GLU A 287 -37.07 -24.20 -86.73
C GLU A 287 -37.52 -22.94 -85.94
N ASP A 288 -38.31 -22.04 -86.57
CA ASP A 288 -38.71 -20.73 -86.02
C ASP A 288 -39.65 -20.76 -84.79
N GLU A 289 -39.23 -21.33 -83.64
CA GLU A 289 -40.01 -21.34 -82.38
C GLU A 289 -39.58 -20.30 -81.32
N ASP A 290 -38.34 -19.77 -81.40
CA ASP A 290 -37.69 -18.96 -80.34
C ASP A 290 -38.45 -17.67 -79.96
N ASP A 291 -39.24 -17.13 -80.88
CA ASP A 291 -39.98 -15.89 -80.73
C ASP A 291 -41.13 -16.01 -79.70
N ALA A 292 -41.58 -17.23 -79.37
CA ALA A 292 -42.63 -17.48 -78.39
C ALA A 292 -42.11 -17.59 -76.94
N GLU A 293 -41.09 -18.43 -76.69
CA GLU A 293 -40.48 -18.61 -75.36
C GLU A 293 -39.83 -17.31 -74.88
N SER A 294 -39.15 -16.58 -75.77
CA SER A 294 -38.52 -15.28 -75.48
C SER A 294 -39.53 -14.23 -75.00
N ARG A 295 -40.68 -14.12 -75.69
CA ARG A 295 -41.78 -13.23 -75.28
C ARG A 295 -42.41 -13.67 -73.95
N ALA A 296 -42.52 -14.98 -73.71
CA ALA A 296 -42.96 -15.51 -72.42
C ALA A 296 -41.93 -15.28 -71.28
N ALA A 297 -40.63 -15.24 -71.57
CA ALA A 297 -39.59 -14.93 -70.59
C ALA A 297 -39.73 -13.47 -70.11
N VAL A 298 -39.84 -12.52 -71.03
CA VAL A 298 -40.06 -11.10 -70.69
C VAL A 298 -41.36 -10.91 -69.88
N ASP A 299 -42.46 -11.56 -70.26
CA ASP A 299 -43.70 -11.50 -69.45
C ASP A 299 -43.56 -12.15 -68.06
N ARG A 300 -42.83 -13.26 -67.94
CA ARG A 300 -42.52 -13.89 -66.63
C ARG A 300 -41.75 -12.92 -65.72
N VAL A 301 -40.81 -12.16 -66.28
CA VAL A 301 -40.01 -11.14 -65.56
C VAL A 301 -40.84 -9.90 -65.21
N LEU A 302 -41.53 -9.28 -66.18
CA LEU A 302 -42.37 -8.11 -65.90
C LEU A 302 -43.43 -8.42 -64.84
N LYS A 303 -44.05 -9.60 -64.88
CA LYS A 303 -45.07 -10.05 -63.92
C LYS A 303 -44.50 -10.38 -62.53
N LYS A 304 -43.20 -10.69 -62.43
CA LYS A 304 -42.43 -10.84 -61.17
C LYS A 304 -42.22 -9.49 -60.49
N TYR A 305 -41.79 -8.46 -61.22
CA TYR A 305 -41.60 -7.11 -60.68
C TYR A 305 -42.93 -6.36 -60.47
N GLU A 306 -43.94 -6.60 -61.29
CA GLU A 306 -45.30 -6.04 -61.13
C GLU A 306 -45.99 -6.54 -59.86
N LYS A 307 -45.81 -7.81 -59.50
CA LYS A 307 -46.35 -8.40 -58.26
C LYS A 307 -45.53 -8.13 -57.00
N ALA A 308 -44.36 -7.49 -57.11
CA ALA A 308 -43.54 -7.13 -55.96
C ALA A 308 -44.28 -6.11 -55.06
N PRO A 309 -44.42 -6.36 -53.74
CA PRO A 309 -44.98 -5.37 -52.83
C PRO A 309 -44.13 -4.10 -52.84
N VAL A 310 -44.78 -2.94 -52.88
CA VAL A 310 -44.10 -1.65 -52.71
C VAL A 310 -43.99 -1.37 -51.22
N ALA A 311 -42.78 -1.21 -50.73
CA ALA A 311 -42.46 -0.91 -49.34
C ALA A 311 -41.71 0.43 -49.26
N ASP A 312 -42.12 1.28 -48.33
CA ASP A 312 -41.47 2.57 -48.11
C ASP A 312 -40.29 2.40 -47.13
N PRO A 313 -39.02 2.60 -47.54
CA PRO A 313 -37.88 2.40 -46.64
C PRO A 313 -37.79 3.46 -45.54
N ASP A 314 -38.28 4.67 -45.84
CA ASP A 314 -37.99 5.87 -45.06
C ASP A 314 -38.89 5.99 -43.82
N ALA A 315 -39.85 5.06 -43.67
CA ALA A 315 -40.75 4.95 -42.52
C ALA A 315 -40.12 4.25 -41.29
N GLU A 316 -39.08 3.44 -41.45
CA GLU A 316 -38.51 2.64 -40.35
C GLU A 316 -36.98 2.63 -40.24
N GLY A 317 -36.25 3.05 -41.29
CA GLY A 317 -34.78 3.15 -41.27
C GLY A 317 -34.04 1.89 -41.71
N THR A 318 -32.70 1.93 -41.67
CA THR A 318 -31.84 0.80 -42.07
C THR A 318 -31.96 -0.40 -41.12
N PHE A 319 -31.22 -1.48 -41.40
CA PHE A 319 -31.13 -2.60 -40.46
C PHE A 319 -30.36 -2.17 -39.21
N ASP A 320 -29.28 -1.41 -39.41
CA ASP A 320 -28.35 -0.99 -38.37
C ASP A 320 -29.01 0.06 -37.46
N GLU A 321 -29.69 1.07 -38.01
CA GLU A 321 -30.53 2.01 -37.23
C GLU A 321 -31.62 1.32 -36.39
N ARG A 322 -32.16 0.18 -36.85
CA ARG A 322 -33.15 -0.61 -36.08
C ARG A 322 -32.50 -1.51 -35.05
N TYR A 323 -31.27 -1.97 -35.28
CA TYR A 323 -30.47 -2.67 -34.28
C TYR A 323 -30.07 -1.70 -33.17
N GLU A 324 -29.51 -0.53 -33.51
CA GLU A 324 -29.19 0.57 -32.60
C GLU A 324 -30.42 1.03 -31.80
N ARG A 325 -31.56 1.26 -32.47
CA ARG A 325 -32.81 1.63 -31.78
C ARG A 325 -33.27 0.54 -30.82
N SER A 326 -33.26 -0.72 -31.24
CA SER A 326 -33.69 -1.84 -30.39
C SER A 326 -32.66 -2.17 -29.29
N LEU A 327 -31.40 -1.80 -29.45
CA LEU A 327 -30.38 -1.87 -28.40
C LEU A 327 -30.64 -0.76 -27.38
N LYS A 328 -30.80 0.49 -27.85
CA LYS A 328 -31.09 1.65 -27.00
C LYS A 328 -32.38 1.47 -26.22
N GLU A 329 -33.48 1.05 -26.85
CA GLU A 329 -34.76 0.79 -26.16
C GLU A 329 -34.60 -0.18 -24.98
N LYS A 330 -33.69 -1.15 -25.08
CA LYS A 330 -33.37 -2.13 -24.03
C LYS A 330 -32.36 -1.62 -23.00
N MET A 331 -31.44 -0.74 -23.41
CA MET A 331 -30.56 -0.01 -22.50
C MET A 331 -31.40 0.93 -21.63
N ASP A 332 -32.32 1.68 -22.24
CA ASP A 332 -33.32 2.52 -21.58
C ASP A 332 -34.27 1.68 -20.68
N GLU A 333 -34.67 0.46 -21.10
CA GLU A 333 -35.46 -0.46 -20.26
C GLU A 333 -34.66 -1.00 -19.06
N TRP A 334 -33.38 -1.33 -19.28
CA TRP A 334 -32.47 -1.73 -18.22
C TRP A 334 -32.21 -0.59 -17.23
N LYS A 335 -31.95 0.65 -17.72
CA LYS A 335 -31.81 1.85 -16.87
C LYS A 335 -33.09 2.12 -16.09
N ARG A 336 -34.28 2.09 -16.72
CA ARG A 336 -35.58 2.17 -16.02
C ARG A 336 -35.73 1.12 -14.91
N GLY A 337 -35.26 -0.11 -15.14
CA GLY A 337 -35.24 -1.17 -14.12
C GLY A 337 -34.22 -0.93 -13.00
N TYR A 338 -33.02 -0.46 -13.36
CA TYR A 338 -31.91 -0.19 -12.46
C TYR A 338 -32.24 0.96 -11.50
N TYR A 339 -32.46 2.18 -12.01
CA TYR A 339 -32.75 3.36 -11.17
C TYR A 339 -33.94 3.13 -10.23
N LYS A 340 -35.02 2.55 -10.77
CA LYS A 340 -36.26 2.32 -10.01
C LYS A 340 -36.15 1.19 -8.96
N GLY A 341 -35.33 0.17 -9.21
CA GLY A 341 -35.14 -0.96 -8.28
C GLY A 341 -33.96 -0.83 -7.32
N LYS A 342 -32.96 -0.01 -7.67
CA LYS A 342 -31.74 0.21 -6.88
C LYS A 342 -31.77 1.49 -6.05
N LEU A 343 -32.30 2.56 -6.62
CA LEU A 343 -32.26 3.91 -6.05
C LEU A 343 -33.66 4.49 -5.76
N GLU A 344 -34.73 3.74 -6.03
CA GLU A 344 -36.16 4.11 -5.91
C GLU A 344 -36.62 5.31 -6.77
N ILE A 345 -35.72 5.92 -7.54
CA ILE A 345 -36.04 7.07 -8.41
C ILE A 345 -36.54 6.59 -9.77
N SER A 346 -37.58 7.25 -10.29
CA SER A 346 -38.07 7.00 -11.65
C SER A 346 -37.13 7.64 -12.67
N TYR A 347 -36.55 6.83 -13.57
CA TYR A 347 -35.77 7.33 -14.72
C TYR A 347 -36.57 8.33 -15.57
N ASP A 348 -37.89 8.13 -15.67
CA ASP A 348 -38.79 9.02 -16.42
C ASP A 348 -39.29 10.26 -15.61
N ASP A 349 -38.75 10.54 -14.41
CA ASP A 349 -39.01 11.78 -13.64
C ASP A 349 -37.85 12.79 -13.78
N PRO A 350 -38.02 13.91 -14.52
CA PRO A 350 -36.97 14.91 -14.70
C PRO A 350 -36.47 15.56 -13.41
N LYS A 351 -37.25 15.55 -12.32
CA LYS A 351 -36.82 16.19 -11.07
C LYS A 351 -36.04 15.22 -10.18
N GLY A 352 -36.54 14.00 -9.96
CA GLY A 352 -35.79 12.95 -9.27
C GLY A 352 -34.49 12.59 -9.99
N MET A 353 -34.52 12.51 -11.33
CA MET A 353 -33.29 12.40 -12.13
C MET A 353 -32.46 13.68 -12.05
N GLY A 354 -33.05 14.88 -12.06
CA GLY A 354 -32.30 16.14 -11.87
C GLY A 354 -31.50 16.17 -10.57
N ASP A 355 -32.10 15.81 -9.44
CA ASP A 355 -31.45 15.75 -8.12
C ASP A 355 -30.41 14.61 -8.03
N LEU A 356 -30.54 13.53 -8.82
CA LEU A 356 -29.54 12.47 -8.94
C LEU A 356 -28.38 12.84 -9.88
N ILE A 357 -28.67 13.39 -11.06
CA ILE A 357 -27.69 13.85 -12.05
C ILE A 357 -26.85 15.00 -11.45
N TYR A 358 -27.45 15.86 -10.63
CA TYR A 358 -26.74 16.87 -9.83
C TYR A 358 -25.74 16.27 -8.82
N ARG A 359 -26.05 15.09 -8.26
CA ARG A 359 -25.15 14.39 -7.32
C ARG A 359 -24.09 13.54 -8.02
N TYR A 360 -24.47 12.85 -9.09
CA TYR A 360 -23.76 11.68 -9.61
C TYR A 360 -23.26 11.89 -11.03
N VAL A 361 -23.83 12.84 -11.79
CA VAL A 361 -23.33 13.22 -13.12
C VAL A 361 -23.38 11.96 -14.02
N GLU A 362 -24.59 11.44 -14.31
CA GLU A 362 -24.78 10.08 -14.90
C GLU A 362 -25.68 9.99 -16.16
N ASP A 363 -26.36 11.05 -16.62
CA ASP A 363 -27.15 11.05 -17.88
C ASP A 363 -26.65 12.14 -18.86
N LEU A 364 -25.36 12.06 -19.18
CA LEU A 364 -24.51 13.21 -19.46
C LEU A 364 -24.51 13.74 -20.89
N LYS A 365 -25.53 14.53 -21.22
CA LYS A 365 -25.46 15.50 -22.32
C LYS A 365 -25.99 16.84 -21.82
N GLY A 366 -25.18 17.90 -21.93
CA GLY A 366 -25.53 19.22 -21.43
C GLY A 366 -24.79 19.63 -20.15
N VAL A 367 -23.68 18.98 -19.78
CA VAL A 367 -22.85 19.42 -18.64
C VAL A 367 -22.30 20.83 -18.89
N ASP A 368 -22.03 21.15 -20.16
CA ASP A 368 -21.72 22.48 -20.69
C ASP A 368 -22.76 23.57 -20.39
N GLN A 369 -23.97 23.20 -19.97
CA GLN A 369 -25.08 24.11 -19.64
C GLN A 369 -25.34 24.22 -18.12
N LEU A 370 -24.57 23.50 -17.29
CA LEU A 370 -24.71 23.55 -15.82
C LEU A 370 -23.78 24.61 -15.22
N SER A 371 -24.35 25.45 -14.36
CA SER A 371 -23.63 26.41 -13.49
C SER A 371 -23.95 26.12 -12.03
N PHE A 372 -22.95 26.08 -11.16
CA PHE A 372 -23.09 25.71 -9.76
C PHE A 372 -22.73 26.88 -8.83
N ASP A 373 -23.66 27.32 -7.98
CA ASP A 373 -23.44 28.25 -6.87
C ASP A 373 -23.74 27.52 -5.55
N PHE A 374 -22.80 27.57 -4.60
CA PHE A 374 -22.89 26.88 -3.31
C PHE A 374 -22.78 27.88 -2.16
N LYS A 375 -23.85 28.03 -1.39
CA LYS A 375 -23.87 28.87 -0.19
C LYS A 375 -23.43 28.07 1.02
N LEU A 376 -22.32 28.48 1.62
CA LEU A 376 -21.74 27.82 2.79
C LEU A 376 -22.75 27.82 3.96
N GLY A 377 -23.19 26.62 4.36
CA GLY A 377 -24.06 26.42 5.51
C GLY A 377 -23.29 26.39 6.83
N THR A 378 -24.03 26.28 7.94
CA THR A 378 -23.45 26.07 9.28
C THR A 378 -23.35 24.56 9.60
N PRO A 379 -22.25 24.08 10.20
CA PRO A 379 -22.18 22.69 10.65
C PRO A 379 -23.20 22.41 11.75
N PHE A 380 -23.72 21.18 11.79
CA PHE A 380 -24.58 20.70 12.89
C PHE A 380 -23.84 20.80 14.24
N LYS A 381 -24.61 20.94 15.34
CA LYS A 381 -24.07 20.76 16.69
C LYS A 381 -23.80 19.27 16.96
N PRO A 382 -22.93 18.91 17.93
CA PRO A 382 -22.59 17.51 18.21
C PRO A 382 -23.79 16.57 18.38
N PHE A 383 -24.84 16.95 19.10
CA PHE A 383 -26.01 16.07 19.27
C PHE A 383 -26.91 16.00 18.04
N GLU A 384 -26.95 17.06 17.22
CA GLU A 384 -27.70 17.09 15.96
C GLU A 384 -27.05 16.13 14.95
N GLN A 385 -25.71 16.11 14.90
CA GLN A 385 -24.95 15.12 14.13
C GLN A 385 -25.13 13.69 14.68
N LEU A 386 -25.09 13.47 16.01
CA LEU A 386 -25.31 12.13 16.57
C LEU A 386 -26.71 11.58 16.25
N MET A 387 -27.77 12.39 16.37
CA MET A 387 -29.12 12.01 15.96
C MET A 387 -29.23 11.78 14.44
N GLY A 388 -28.40 12.46 13.64
CA GLY A 388 -28.32 12.29 12.19
C GLY A 388 -27.48 11.10 11.70
N VAL A 389 -26.82 10.35 12.60
CA VAL A 389 -25.85 9.28 12.23
C VAL A 389 -26.06 7.97 13.00
N LEU A 390 -26.44 8.01 14.27
CA LEU A 390 -26.52 6.80 15.10
C LEU A 390 -27.85 6.04 14.94
N PRO A 391 -27.82 4.69 14.84
CA PRO A 391 -29.03 3.86 14.89
C PRO A 391 -29.55 3.72 16.33
N VAL A 392 -30.80 3.25 16.48
CA VAL A 392 -31.45 3.02 17.80
C VAL A 392 -30.60 2.10 18.71
N ALA A 393 -29.90 1.13 18.13
CA ALA A 393 -29.00 0.22 18.84
C ALA A 393 -27.80 0.93 19.55
N SER A 394 -27.54 2.20 19.21
CA SER A 394 -26.48 3.03 19.78
C SER A 394 -27.03 4.22 20.59
N MET A 395 -28.32 4.23 20.93
CA MET A 395 -28.98 5.33 21.66
C MET A 395 -28.34 5.66 23.02
N ASP A 396 -27.55 4.76 23.61
CA ASP A 396 -26.86 5.00 24.88
C ASP A 396 -25.77 6.08 24.80
N HIS A 397 -25.27 6.39 23.60
CA HIS A 397 -24.35 7.50 23.37
C HIS A 397 -25.04 8.86 23.22
N ILE A 398 -26.39 8.89 23.21
CA ILE A 398 -27.21 10.10 23.01
C ILE A 398 -27.80 10.56 24.36
N PRO A 399 -27.90 11.89 24.61
CA PRO A 399 -28.61 12.45 25.76
C PRO A 399 -30.00 11.85 26.00
N LEU A 400 -30.33 11.56 27.27
CA LEU A 400 -31.64 11.05 27.68
C LEU A 400 -32.81 11.97 27.25
N ALA A 401 -32.52 13.26 26.98
CA ALA A 401 -33.46 14.23 26.46
C ALA A 401 -34.03 13.92 25.07
N TYR A 402 -33.29 13.18 24.22
CA TYR A 402 -33.67 12.93 22.82
C TYR A 402 -34.02 11.48 22.49
N ARG A 403 -33.65 10.50 23.33
CA ARG A 403 -33.78 9.07 22.99
C ARG A 403 -35.21 8.67 22.62
N ASP A 404 -36.23 9.29 23.22
CA ASP A 404 -37.63 9.05 22.86
C ASP A 404 -37.93 9.32 21.38
N LEU A 405 -37.22 10.24 20.73
CA LEU A 405 -37.39 10.51 19.29
C LEU A 405 -36.95 9.34 18.39
N MET A 406 -36.17 8.38 18.89
CA MET A 406 -35.67 7.24 18.11
C MET A 406 -36.56 5.99 18.17
N TYR A 407 -37.46 5.89 19.16
CA TYR A 407 -38.24 4.66 19.39
C TYR A 407 -39.72 4.89 19.79
N ASP A 408 -40.14 6.10 20.15
CA ASP A 408 -41.55 6.38 20.45
C ASP A 408 -42.38 6.26 19.16
N PRO A 409 -43.45 5.42 19.10
CA PRO A 409 -44.38 5.35 17.97
C PRO A 409 -45.01 6.70 17.57
N ASN A 410 -44.96 7.70 18.45
CA ASN A 410 -45.47 9.06 18.23
C ASN A 410 -44.37 10.06 17.79
N SER A 411 -43.12 9.61 17.61
CA SER A 411 -42.01 10.48 17.19
C SER A 411 -42.22 11.01 15.76
N PRO A 412 -42.05 12.32 15.50
CA PRO A 412 -42.19 12.92 14.18
C PRO A 412 -41.03 12.57 13.22
N ILE A 413 -40.07 11.76 13.66
CA ILE A 413 -38.87 11.32 12.91
C ILE A 413 -38.55 9.82 13.11
N LEU A 414 -39.52 9.01 13.55
CA LEU A 414 -39.34 7.56 13.75
C LEU A 414 -38.91 6.84 12.46
N ASP A 415 -39.38 7.33 11.32
CA ASP A 415 -39.06 6.86 9.97
C ASP A 415 -37.57 6.98 9.61
N PHE A 416 -36.78 7.80 10.31
CA PHE A 416 -35.33 7.86 10.12
C PHE A 416 -34.57 6.68 10.75
N TYR A 417 -35.24 5.86 11.57
CA TYR A 417 -34.58 4.82 12.39
C TYR A 417 -35.17 3.42 12.15
N PRO A 418 -35.10 2.87 10.92
CA PRO A 418 -35.61 1.53 10.62
C PRO A 418 -34.85 0.45 11.40
N LEU A 419 -35.60 -0.52 11.97
CA LEU A 419 -35.03 -1.67 12.68
C LEU A 419 -34.51 -2.77 11.73
N GLU A 420 -35.06 -2.85 10.53
CA GLU A 420 -34.65 -3.73 9.45
C GLU A 420 -34.53 -2.89 8.16
N PHE A 421 -33.48 -3.12 7.37
CA PHE A 421 -33.19 -2.37 6.14
C PHE A 421 -32.59 -3.31 5.07
N GLU A 422 -32.73 -2.96 3.80
CA GLU A 422 -32.21 -3.76 2.70
C GLU A 422 -30.72 -3.48 2.44
N GLN A 423 -29.97 -4.53 2.08
CA GLN A 423 -28.57 -4.44 1.67
C GLN A 423 -28.44 -4.96 0.23
N ASP A 424 -27.93 -4.12 -0.67
CA ASP A 424 -27.79 -4.44 -2.09
C ASP A 424 -26.31 -4.57 -2.47
N LEU A 425 -25.87 -5.80 -2.73
CA LEU A 425 -24.47 -6.10 -3.03
C LEU A 425 -23.98 -5.53 -4.38
N ASN A 426 -24.87 -5.15 -5.31
CA ASN A 426 -24.52 -4.56 -6.62
C ASN A 426 -23.23 -5.13 -7.30
N GLY A 427 -23.14 -6.47 -7.41
CA GLY A 427 -21.99 -7.18 -8.01
C GLY A 427 -20.74 -7.33 -7.12
N LYS A 428 -20.66 -6.58 -6.01
CA LYS A 428 -19.59 -6.66 -5.01
C LYS A 428 -19.56 -8.00 -4.30
N LYS A 429 -18.41 -8.32 -3.68
CA LYS A 429 -18.11 -9.67 -3.14
C LYS A 429 -18.09 -9.71 -1.61
N ALA A 430 -18.19 -8.56 -0.95
CA ALA A 430 -18.14 -8.44 0.50
C ALA A 430 -19.32 -7.66 1.07
N ASP A 431 -19.83 -8.14 2.20
CA ASP A 431 -21.01 -7.59 2.90
C ASP A 431 -20.85 -6.08 3.26
N TRP A 432 -19.62 -5.58 3.40
CA TRP A 432 -19.29 -4.17 3.70
C TRP A 432 -19.15 -3.26 2.47
N GLU A 433 -19.16 -3.82 1.25
CA GLU A 433 -19.18 -3.06 -0.02
C GLU A 433 -20.62 -2.85 -0.52
N ALA A 434 -21.62 -3.37 0.19
CA ALA A 434 -23.02 -3.33 -0.19
C ALA A 434 -23.65 -1.94 0.04
N ILE A 435 -24.55 -1.54 -0.86
CA ILE A 435 -25.37 -0.33 -0.70
C ILE A 435 -26.39 -0.60 0.40
N VAL A 436 -26.32 0.19 1.48
CA VAL A 436 -27.24 0.14 2.61
C VAL A 436 -28.44 1.06 2.32
N LYS A 437 -29.62 0.48 2.06
CA LYS A 437 -30.84 1.22 1.73
C LYS A 437 -31.52 1.72 3.01
N ILE A 438 -31.13 2.91 3.46
CA ILE A 438 -31.74 3.65 4.57
C ILE A 438 -32.32 5.00 4.08
N PRO A 439 -33.40 5.51 4.72
CA PRO A 439 -34.00 6.78 4.32
C PRO A 439 -33.09 7.97 4.63
N PHE A 440 -32.98 8.90 3.68
CA PHE A 440 -32.26 10.16 3.90
C PHE A 440 -32.99 11.06 4.90
N ILE A 441 -32.23 11.64 5.82
CA ILE A 441 -32.74 12.49 6.90
C ILE A 441 -33.07 13.90 6.39
N ASP A 442 -34.30 14.36 6.65
CA ASP A 442 -34.70 15.76 6.47
C ASP A 442 -34.21 16.57 7.68
N GLU A 443 -33.19 17.41 7.44
CA GLU A 443 -32.61 18.38 8.38
C GLU A 443 -33.68 19.19 9.13
N ARG A 444 -34.68 19.72 8.41
CA ARG A 444 -35.69 20.63 8.98
C ARG A 444 -36.64 19.87 9.90
N ARG A 445 -36.95 18.60 9.58
CA ARG A 445 -37.69 17.70 10.46
C ARG A 445 -36.87 17.34 11.70
N LEU A 446 -35.60 16.98 11.54
CA LEU A 446 -34.69 16.62 12.63
C LEU A 446 -34.51 17.78 13.62
N LEU A 447 -34.04 18.93 13.16
CA LEU A 447 -33.76 20.10 14.01
C LEU A 447 -35.02 20.59 14.73
N LYS A 448 -36.20 20.54 14.07
CA LYS A 448 -37.49 20.88 14.69
C LYS A 448 -37.91 19.89 15.78
N ALA A 449 -37.67 18.59 15.58
CA ALA A 449 -37.94 17.56 16.58
C ALA A 449 -37.03 17.74 17.81
N MET A 450 -35.73 17.94 17.59
CA MET A 450 -34.75 18.16 18.65
C MET A 450 -34.99 19.45 19.43
N ALA A 451 -35.32 20.56 18.76
CA ALA A 451 -35.64 21.83 19.42
C ALA A 451 -36.82 21.70 20.42
N SER A 452 -37.76 20.78 20.19
CA SER A 452 -38.84 20.49 21.13
C SER A 452 -38.37 19.81 22.44
N ARG A 453 -37.15 19.25 22.45
CA ARG A 453 -36.55 18.50 23.55
C ARG A 453 -35.32 19.18 24.17
N GLU A 454 -34.65 20.09 23.47
CA GLU A 454 -33.44 20.84 23.88
C GLU A 454 -33.51 21.37 25.34
N HIS A 455 -34.68 21.84 25.76
CA HIS A 455 -34.90 22.37 27.10
C HIS A 455 -34.61 21.35 28.22
N ARG A 456 -34.77 20.04 27.94
CA ARG A 456 -34.55 18.90 28.86
C ARG A 456 -33.07 18.58 29.10
N LEU A 457 -32.14 19.07 28.27
CA LEU A 457 -30.71 18.84 28.48
C LEU A 457 -30.20 19.45 29.79
N THR A 458 -29.29 18.76 30.45
CA THR A 458 -28.52 19.27 31.59
C THR A 458 -27.58 20.42 31.18
N PRO A 459 -27.06 21.22 32.14
CA PRO A 459 -26.08 22.27 31.83
C PRO A 459 -24.78 21.73 31.22
N GLU A 460 -24.33 20.54 31.63
CA GLU A 460 -23.13 19.90 31.07
C GLU A 460 -23.36 19.46 29.62
N GLU A 461 -24.49 18.79 29.33
CA GLU A 461 -24.86 18.41 27.96
C GLU A 461 -24.98 19.63 27.06
N LYS A 462 -25.59 20.74 27.53
CA LYS A 462 -25.67 22.01 26.79
C LYS A 462 -24.29 22.61 26.52
N MET A 463 -23.36 22.53 27.46
CA MET A 463 -21.96 22.96 27.24
C MET A 463 -21.26 22.07 26.19
N ARG A 464 -21.48 20.75 26.24
CA ARG A 464 -20.88 19.79 25.30
C ARG A 464 -21.56 19.79 23.91
N ASN A 465 -22.73 20.41 23.77
CA ASN A 465 -23.43 20.63 22.49
C ASN A 465 -22.97 21.94 21.78
N THR A 466 -21.69 22.32 21.93
CA THR A 466 -21.11 23.54 21.33
C THR A 466 -19.83 23.21 20.55
N TRP A 467 -19.44 24.10 19.63
CA TRP A 467 -18.22 23.94 18.85
C TRP A 467 -16.98 24.38 19.65
N GLY A 468 -15.92 23.59 19.62
CA GLY A 468 -14.63 23.93 20.23
C GLY A 468 -13.70 24.69 19.30
N THR A 469 -12.55 25.12 19.82
CA THR A 469 -11.42 25.67 19.05
C THR A 469 -10.25 24.69 19.08
N SER A 470 -9.30 24.79 18.14
CA SER A 470 -8.03 24.06 18.25
C SER A 470 -7.16 24.62 19.39
N THR A 471 -6.18 23.83 19.83
CA THR A 471 -5.26 24.17 20.93
C THR A 471 -3.82 23.95 20.49
N ILE A 472 -2.94 24.91 20.75
CA ILE A 472 -1.50 24.76 20.57
C ILE A 472 -0.81 24.57 21.92
N PHE A 473 0.17 23.66 21.92
CA PHE A 473 0.95 23.27 23.09
C PHE A 473 2.40 23.74 22.89
N ARG A 474 2.87 24.66 23.73
CA ARG A 474 4.20 25.28 23.61
C ARG A 474 5.07 24.97 24.83
N TYR A 475 6.32 24.59 24.60
CA TYR A 475 7.31 24.46 25.69
C TYR A 475 7.71 25.84 26.20
N ASN A 476 7.58 26.06 27.51
CA ASN A 476 7.98 27.28 28.18
C ASN A 476 9.13 26.97 29.18
N PRO A 477 10.35 27.49 28.95
CA PRO A 477 11.49 27.26 29.84
C PRO A 477 11.41 28.03 31.17
N GLY A 478 10.40 28.88 31.36
CA GLY A 478 10.17 29.69 32.55
C GLY A 478 9.63 28.91 33.77
N GLU A 479 8.85 29.60 34.61
CA GLU A 479 8.33 29.05 35.86
C GLU A 479 7.37 27.88 35.61
N SER A 480 7.63 26.76 36.29
CA SER A 480 6.88 25.52 36.11
C SER A 480 5.58 25.52 36.92
N THR A 481 4.44 25.32 36.27
CA THR A 481 3.12 25.27 36.91
C THR A 481 2.78 23.86 37.42
N VAL A 482 1.75 23.76 38.28
CA VAL A 482 1.15 22.47 38.66
C VAL A 482 -0.07 22.23 37.77
N TYR A 483 0.00 21.28 36.85
CA TYR A 483 -1.15 20.89 36.03
C TYR A 483 -1.95 19.78 36.73
N PRO A 484 -3.28 19.92 36.90
CA PRO A 484 -4.10 18.93 37.60
C PRO A 484 -4.21 17.61 36.81
N SER A 485 -4.51 16.53 37.52
CA SER A 485 -4.80 15.24 36.90
C SER A 485 -6.20 15.23 36.28
N SER A 486 -6.31 14.76 35.03
CA SER A 486 -7.60 14.51 34.36
C SER A 486 -8.29 13.23 34.84
N LEU A 487 -7.57 12.33 35.54
CA LEU A 487 -8.12 11.12 36.16
C LEU A 487 -7.45 10.92 37.53
N PRO A 488 -7.87 11.69 38.57
CA PRO A 488 -7.25 11.64 39.90
C PRO A 488 -7.27 10.22 40.50
N GLY A 489 -6.19 9.86 41.19
CA GLY A 489 -5.99 8.51 41.73
C GLY A 489 -5.36 7.52 40.73
N PHE A 490 -5.63 7.69 39.43
CA PHE A 490 -4.95 6.93 38.37
C PHE A 490 -3.71 7.69 37.84
N PHE A 491 -3.87 8.97 37.49
CA PHE A 491 -2.74 9.86 37.15
C PHE A 491 -2.42 10.81 38.31
N PRO A 492 -1.13 11.03 38.64
CA PRO A 492 -0.69 12.09 39.53
C PRO A 492 -0.74 13.46 38.82
N PRO A 493 -0.90 14.58 39.56
CA PRO A 493 -0.72 15.92 39.00
C PRO A 493 0.70 16.13 38.46
N LEU A 494 0.84 16.91 37.38
CA LEU A 494 2.15 17.30 36.85
C LEU A 494 2.68 18.50 37.64
N TYR A 495 3.33 18.24 38.77
CA TYR A 495 3.86 19.26 39.70
C TYR A 495 4.91 20.22 39.12
N ARG A 496 5.39 19.97 37.90
CA ARG A 496 6.34 20.81 37.16
C ARG A 496 6.03 20.80 35.67
N CYS A 497 4.82 21.20 35.30
CA CYS A 497 4.47 21.42 33.91
C CYS A 497 5.29 22.59 33.35
N GLN A 498 5.94 22.37 32.21
CA GLN A 498 6.60 23.39 31.39
C GLN A 498 5.92 23.51 30.01
N CYS A 499 4.65 23.12 29.92
CA CYS A 499 3.82 23.30 28.73
C CYS A 499 2.80 24.40 28.99
N VAL A 500 2.71 25.35 28.07
CA VAL A 500 1.63 26.32 27.99
C VAL A 500 0.62 25.81 26.96
N MET A 501 -0.67 26.00 27.25
CA MET A 501 -1.80 25.63 26.38
C MET A 501 -2.51 26.92 25.99
N GLU A 502 -2.62 27.18 24.69
CA GLU A 502 -3.23 28.40 24.14
C GLU A 502 -4.24 28.01 23.05
N PRO A 503 -5.35 28.76 22.88
CA PRO A 503 -6.21 28.62 21.71
C PRO A 503 -5.40 28.81 20.43
N PHE A 504 -5.65 27.95 19.44
CA PHE A 504 -5.04 28.02 18.13
C PHE A 504 -6.12 28.30 17.08
N ASN A 505 -5.96 29.43 16.40
CA ASN A 505 -6.71 29.74 15.19
C ASN A 505 -5.87 29.29 13.98
N LEU A 506 -6.52 28.82 12.92
CA LEU A 506 -5.84 28.56 11.65
C LEU A 506 -5.30 29.88 11.04
N PRO A 507 -4.25 29.83 10.20
CA PRO A 507 -3.80 31.01 9.46
C PRO A 507 -4.91 31.56 8.58
N THR A 508 -5.04 32.88 8.50
CA THR A 508 -6.07 33.55 7.68
C THR A 508 -5.57 33.89 6.28
N LEU A 509 -6.50 34.20 5.38
CA LEU A 509 -6.23 34.67 4.02
C LEU A 509 -6.40 36.21 3.92
N ASP A 510 -6.03 36.95 4.97
CA ASP A 510 -6.30 38.39 5.08
C ASP A 510 -5.50 39.22 4.05
N GLY A 511 -6.07 39.39 2.85
CA GLY A 511 -5.38 39.98 1.70
C GLY A 511 -4.44 39.01 0.97
N LEU A 512 -4.60 37.70 1.18
CA LEU A 512 -3.83 36.63 0.56
C LEU A 512 -4.71 35.73 -0.31
N HIS A 513 -4.10 35.00 -1.23
CA HIS A 513 -4.77 33.99 -2.06
C HIS A 513 -4.12 32.62 -1.85
N LEU A 514 -4.89 31.56 -2.11
CA LEU A 514 -4.36 30.21 -2.13
C LEU A 514 -3.34 30.02 -3.26
N VAL A 515 -2.28 29.27 -3.00
CA VAL A 515 -1.23 28.95 -4.00
C VAL A 515 -1.62 27.69 -4.78
N PRO A 516 -2.02 27.79 -6.07
CA PRO A 516 -2.27 26.63 -6.91
C PRO A 516 -0.96 25.99 -7.38
N GLY A 517 -0.93 24.67 -7.53
CA GLY A 517 0.27 23.97 -7.97
C GLY A 517 1.44 24.12 -6.99
N LEU A 518 2.67 24.02 -7.52
CA LEU A 518 3.93 24.17 -6.79
C LEU A 518 4.14 25.61 -6.27
N CYS A 519 4.75 25.74 -5.09
CA CYS A 519 5.28 27.02 -4.61
C CYS A 519 6.57 27.41 -5.34
N ASP A 520 6.93 28.70 -5.33
CA ASP A 520 8.24 29.16 -5.79
C ASP A 520 9.37 28.59 -4.92
N GLY A 521 10.49 28.18 -5.53
CA GLY A 521 11.67 27.67 -4.82
C GLY A 521 11.56 26.24 -4.28
N VAL A 522 10.58 25.45 -4.74
CA VAL A 522 10.50 24.01 -4.46
C VAL A 522 11.61 23.25 -5.19
N ALA A 523 12.34 22.41 -4.47
CA ALA A 523 13.38 21.53 -5.03
C ALA A 523 12.77 20.19 -5.49
N LEU A 524 13.11 19.75 -6.71
CA LEU A 524 12.50 18.60 -7.38
C LEU A 524 13.54 17.67 -8.01
N GLY A 525 13.17 16.40 -8.21
CA GLY A 525 13.99 15.42 -8.92
C GLY A 525 15.37 15.23 -8.30
N ILE A 526 16.41 15.59 -9.04
CA ILE A 526 17.82 15.53 -8.61
C ILE A 526 18.11 16.44 -7.40
N GLU A 527 17.37 17.54 -7.26
CA GLU A 527 17.53 18.52 -6.17
C GLU A 527 16.70 18.19 -4.93
N ALA A 528 15.86 17.14 -4.96
CA ALA A 528 14.98 16.77 -3.86
C ALA A 528 15.74 16.56 -2.53
N LEU A 529 15.08 16.91 -1.42
CA LEU A 529 15.71 16.87 -0.10
C LEU A 529 16.16 15.48 0.33
N ALA A 530 17.29 15.41 1.05
CA ALA A 530 17.85 14.18 1.59
C ALA A 530 16.81 13.29 2.30
N GLY A 531 16.66 12.06 1.79
CA GLY A 531 15.67 11.08 2.26
C GLY A 531 14.38 11.01 1.43
N PHE A 532 14.19 11.91 0.46
CA PHE A 532 13.18 11.76 -0.58
C PHE A 532 13.79 11.10 -1.83
N PRO A 533 13.25 9.97 -2.29
CA PRO A 533 13.71 9.28 -3.49
C PRO A 533 13.29 10.02 -4.77
N SER A 534 14.12 9.93 -5.82
CA SER A 534 13.77 10.36 -7.18
C SER A 534 14.39 9.42 -8.22
N ILE A 535 13.63 9.08 -9.26
CA ILE A 535 14.12 8.30 -10.41
C ILE A 535 15.03 9.12 -11.32
N LYS A 536 14.85 10.45 -11.38
CA LYS A 536 15.60 11.38 -12.23
C LYS A 536 17.09 11.51 -11.85
N THR A 537 17.49 10.85 -10.77
CA THR A 537 18.88 10.73 -10.29
C THR A 537 19.76 9.77 -11.10
N LEU A 538 19.19 8.91 -11.96
CA LEU A 538 19.91 8.10 -12.94
C LEU A 538 19.37 8.33 -14.36
N PRO A 539 20.21 8.28 -15.41
CA PRO A 539 19.74 8.28 -16.79
C PRO A 539 18.94 7.01 -17.09
N HIS A 540 17.73 7.17 -17.60
CA HIS A 540 16.80 6.07 -17.83
C HIS A 540 15.79 6.38 -18.93
N THR A 541 15.20 5.32 -19.48
CA THR A 541 13.97 5.35 -20.30
C THR A 541 12.90 4.51 -19.63
N ALA A 542 11.63 4.69 -19.99
CA ALA A 542 10.53 3.94 -19.38
C ALA A 542 9.43 3.56 -20.39
N MET A 543 8.67 2.51 -20.10
CA MET A 543 7.52 2.06 -20.90
C MET A 543 6.55 1.21 -20.06
N LEU A 544 5.25 1.24 -20.37
CA LEU A 544 4.31 0.28 -19.77
C LEU A 544 4.46 -1.12 -20.38
N GLY A 545 4.60 -2.15 -19.54
CA GLY A 545 4.71 -3.53 -19.99
C GLY A 545 4.21 -4.57 -18.98
N HIS A 546 3.82 -5.75 -19.47
CA HIS A 546 3.48 -6.90 -18.62
C HIS A 546 4.75 -7.65 -18.20
N HIS A 547 5.32 -7.27 -17.05
CA HIS A 547 6.60 -7.83 -16.56
C HIS A 547 6.46 -8.80 -15.38
N GLY A 548 5.27 -8.89 -14.78
CA GLY A 548 5.01 -9.76 -13.62
C GLY A 548 5.77 -9.32 -12.36
N VAL A 549 5.75 -8.02 -12.06
CA VAL A 549 6.35 -7.45 -10.84
C VAL A 549 5.61 -7.98 -9.59
N ASN A 550 6.35 -8.33 -8.55
CA ASN A 550 5.83 -8.95 -7.33
C ASN A 550 6.13 -8.08 -6.10
N ILE A 551 5.11 -7.33 -5.66
CA ILE A 551 5.19 -6.44 -4.48
C ILE A 551 4.59 -7.13 -3.24
N HIS A 552 3.42 -7.78 -3.39
CA HIS A 552 2.61 -8.32 -2.28
C HIS A 552 2.60 -9.86 -2.19
N GLY A 553 3.58 -10.54 -2.78
CA GLY A 553 3.77 -11.99 -2.68
C GLY A 553 3.38 -12.79 -3.93
N SER A 554 2.61 -12.19 -4.85
CA SER A 554 2.30 -12.73 -6.18
C SER A 554 2.71 -11.77 -7.30
N GLU A 555 3.10 -12.30 -8.46
CA GLU A 555 3.33 -11.50 -9.67
C GLU A 555 2.03 -10.81 -10.14
N SER A 556 2.13 -9.53 -10.50
CA SER A 556 1.05 -8.78 -11.15
C SER A 556 0.69 -9.37 -12.51
N ARG A 557 -0.58 -9.21 -12.90
CA ARG A 557 -1.10 -9.60 -14.22
C ARG A 557 -1.24 -8.42 -15.18
N ASN A 558 -1.38 -7.21 -14.63
CA ASN A 558 -1.60 -5.98 -15.39
C ASN A 558 -0.26 -5.45 -15.96
N LYS A 559 -0.34 -4.34 -16.69
CA LYS A 559 0.85 -3.55 -17.04
C LYS A 559 1.55 -3.04 -15.77
N SER A 560 2.79 -2.60 -15.91
CA SER A 560 3.51 -1.79 -14.91
C SER A 560 4.46 -0.87 -15.66
N MET A 561 4.78 0.29 -15.10
CA MET A 561 5.84 1.15 -15.64
C MET A 561 7.19 0.45 -15.45
N ILE A 562 7.87 0.13 -16.55
CA ILE A 562 9.15 -0.57 -16.57
C ILE A 562 10.25 0.43 -16.90
N ILE A 563 11.20 0.61 -15.98
CA ILE A 563 12.30 1.56 -16.14
C ILE A 563 13.56 0.83 -16.60
N HIS A 564 14.14 1.27 -17.71
CA HIS A 564 15.40 0.78 -18.28
C HIS A 564 16.53 1.76 -17.92
N ILE A 565 17.53 1.29 -17.20
CA ILE A 565 18.67 2.11 -16.74
C ILE A 565 19.77 2.12 -17.80
N GLU A 566 20.26 3.30 -18.15
CA GLU A 566 21.41 3.46 -19.05
C GLU A 566 22.72 3.25 -18.29
N ASN A 567 23.72 2.64 -18.93
CA ASN A 567 25.00 2.32 -18.27
C ASN A 567 26.12 3.32 -18.64
N PRO A 568 26.37 4.39 -17.86
CA PRO A 568 27.43 5.37 -18.13
C PRO A 568 28.85 4.80 -17.95
N HIS A 569 29.00 3.52 -17.60
CA HIS A 569 30.27 2.82 -17.43
C HIS A 569 30.56 1.78 -18.52
N GLU A 570 29.69 1.63 -19.52
CA GLU A 570 29.92 0.72 -20.64
C GLU A 570 31.23 1.04 -21.39
N GLY A 571 32.00 0.00 -21.71
CA GLY A 571 33.32 0.12 -22.38
C GLY A 571 34.47 0.68 -21.52
N GLN A 572 34.24 1.10 -20.28
CA GLN A 572 35.31 1.61 -19.40
C GLN A 572 36.18 0.48 -18.84
N LYS A 573 37.48 0.73 -18.62
CA LYS A 573 38.38 -0.31 -18.09
C LYS A 573 38.21 -0.50 -16.59
N MET A 574 38.12 -1.76 -16.17
CA MET A 574 38.00 -2.17 -14.76
C MET A 574 39.03 -1.52 -13.84
N GLU A 575 40.29 -1.42 -14.26
CA GLU A 575 41.32 -0.75 -13.46
C GLU A 575 41.07 0.74 -13.24
N GLU A 576 40.48 1.43 -14.22
CA GLU A 576 40.21 2.87 -14.17
C GLU A 576 39.01 3.12 -13.23
N ILE A 577 37.96 2.30 -13.32
CA ILE A 577 36.85 2.26 -12.36
C ILE A 577 37.37 1.97 -10.93
N ALA A 578 38.22 0.95 -10.76
CA ALA A 578 38.77 0.58 -9.46
C ALA A 578 39.67 1.69 -8.86
N LYS A 579 40.49 2.35 -9.67
CA LYS A 579 41.30 3.51 -9.24
C LYS A 579 40.44 4.71 -8.84
N LYS A 580 39.31 4.96 -9.54
CA LYS A 580 38.39 6.09 -9.30
C LYS A 580 37.41 5.85 -8.14
N LYS A 581 36.93 4.63 -7.91
CA LYS A 581 35.87 4.34 -6.92
C LYS A 581 36.38 3.83 -5.56
N ILE A 582 37.44 3.01 -5.48
CA ILE A 582 37.82 2.36 -4.21
C ILE A 582 38.32 3.38 -3.19
N GLY A 583 37.71 3.42 -2.00
CA GLY A 583 37.99 4.34 -0.90
C GLY A 583 37.04 5.54 -0.85
N GLU A 584 36.42 5.87 -1.97
CA GLU A 584 35.48 6.99 -2.08
C GLU A 584 34.09 6.64 -1.52
N ARG A 585 33.29 7.67 -1.27
CA ARG A 585 31.85 7.52 -1.02
C ARG A 585 31.09 7.23 -2.32
N THR A 586 29.96 6.56 -2.20
CA THR A 586 28.97 6.40 -3.27
C THR A 586 27.60 6.22 -2.64
N PHE A 587 26.54 6.60 -3.35
CA PHE A 587 25.16 6.37 -2.94
C PHE A 587 24.63 5.10 -3.61
N ILE A 588 23.93 4.27 -2.83
CA ILE A 588 23.44 2.93 -3.21
C ILE A 588 21.94 2.80 -2.91
N GLY A 589 21.29 1.76 -3.44
CA GLY A 589 19.88 1.47 -3.11
C GLY A 589 18.86 2.32 -3.87
N TRP A 590 19.22 2.83 -5.06
CA TRP A 590 18.37 3.63 -5.93
C TRP A 590 16.94 3.05 -6.08
N PRO A 591 15.88 3.88 -6.06
CA PRO A 591 15.90 5.35 -5.92
C PRO A 591 16.04 5.84 -4.46
N PHE A 592 16.08 4.94 -3.47
CA PHE A 592 16.20 5.25 -2.04
C PHE A 592 17.68 5.39 -1.63
N LEU A 593 18.33 6.44 -2.12
CA LEU A 593 19.78 6.64 -2.03
C LEU A 593 20.30 6.71 -0.58
N GLN A 594 21.13 5.73 -0.20
CA GLN A 594 21.89 5.69 1.06
C GLN A 594 23.40 5.82 0.77
N GLU A 595 24.13 6.63 1.54
CA GLU A 595 25.59 6.73 1.45
C GLU A 595 26.28 5.43 1.91
N GLY A 596 27.38 5.07 1.26
CA GLY A 596 28.30 4.00 1.70
C GLY A 596 29.71 4.19 1.15
N GLN A 597 30.69 3.55 1.78
CA GLN A 597 32.08 3.59 1.33
C GLN A 597 32.40 2.39 0.44
N VAL A 598 32.95 2.64 -0.76
CA VAL A 598 33.42 1.57 -1.65
C VAL A 598 34.75 1.03 -1.12
N VAL A 599 34.82 -0.26 -0.86
CA VAL A 599 36.04 -0.92 -0.35
C VAL A 599 36.72 -1.82 -1.38
N ALA A 600 35.99 -2.28 -2.40
CA ALA A 600 36.52 -3.04 -3.52
C ALA A 600 35.64 -2.91 -4.77
N VAL A 601 36.17 -3.35 -5.92
CA VAL A 601 35.43 -3.53 -7.18
C VAL A 601 35.66 -4.95 -7.69
N SER A 602 34.76 -5.53 -8.47
CA SER A 602 34.97 -6.83 -9.11
C SER A 602 34.25 -6.99 -10.44
N ASP A 603 34.93 -7.65 -11.37
CA ASP A 603 34.35 -8.25 -12.57
C ASP A 603 34.15 -9.77 -12.36
N ALA A 604 33.72 -10.48 -13.41
CA ALA A 604 33.48 -11.92 -13.40
C ALA A 604 34.72 -12.80 -13.13
N LEU A 605 35.93 -12.24 -13.17
CA LEU A 605 37.21 -12.96 -13.05
C LEU A 605 38.09 -12.48 -11.87
N PHE A 606 38.03 -11.20 -11.49
CA PHE A 606 38.90 -10.57 -10.49
C PHE A 606 38.15 -9.71 -9.46
N LYS A 607 38.69 -9.64 -8.23
CA LYS A 607 38.40 -8.60 -7.22
C LYS A 607 39.59 -7.63 -7.14
N TYR A 608 39.32 -6.33 -7.19
CA TYR A 608 40.29 -5.24 -7.11
C TYR A 608 40.16 -4.56 -5.74
N GLU A 609 41.25 -4.50 -4.98
CA GLU A 609 41.28 -3.96 -3.61
C GLU A 609 42.49 -3.02 -3.41
N LYS A 610 42.35 -1.96 -2.61
CA LYS A 610 43.49 -1.10 -2.22
C LYS A 610 44.28 -1.80 -1.10
N MET A 611 45.46 -2.33 -1.43
CA MET A 611 46.35 -3.03 -0.48
C MET A 611 47.70 -2.32 -0.31
N VAL A 612 48.25 -2.38 0.90
CA VAL A 612 49.62 -1.92 1.21
C VAL A 612 50.59 -3.09 0.96
N VAL A 613 51.16 -3.14 -0.25
CA VAL A 613 52.00 -4.26 -0.72
C VAL A 613 53.35 -4.35 0.02
N THR A 614 53.83 -3.22 0.54
CA THR A 614 55.05 -3.15 1.37
C THR A 614 54.84 -2.19 2.55
N PRO A 615 55.37 -2.47 3.76
CA PRO A 615 55.34 -1.52 4.87
C PRO A 615 55.86 -0.13 4.45
N ASN A 616 55.18 0.92 4.89
CA ASN A 616 55.46 2.33 4.56
C ASN A 616 55.30 2.72 3.06
N SER A 617 54.73 1.87 2.21
CA SER A 617 54.34 2.24 0.84
C SER A 617 52.87 2.69 0.75
N PRO A 618 52.50 3.62 -0.15
CA PRO A 618 51.11 4.01 -0.34
C PRO A 618 50.27 2.83 -0.88
N PRO A 619 48.99 2.70 -0.47
CA PRO A 619 48.14 1.60 -0.90
C PRO A 619 47.90 1.66 -2.41
N LYS A 620 48.10 0.52 -3.09
CA LYS A 620 47.87 0.35 -4.53
C LYS A 620 46.66 -0.54 -4.78
N VAL A 621 45.96 -0.32 -5.88
CA VAL A 621 44.94 -1.25 -6.35
C VAL A 621 45.62 -2.53 -6.82
N VAL A 622 45.23 -3.67 -6.25
CA VAL A 622 45.72 -5.01 -6.59
C VAL A 622 44.57 -5.86 -7.10
N SER A 623 44.73 -6.47 -8.26
CA SER A 623 43.79 -7.42 -8.86
C SER A 623 44.05 -8.84 -8.36
N THR A 624 43.10 -9.42 -7.63
CA THR A 624 43.15 -10.80 -7.15
C THR A 624 42.15 -11.66 -7.94
N PRO A 625 42.57 -12.75 -8.61
CA PRO A 625 41.63 -13.62 -9.33
C PRO A 625 40.69 -14.34 -8.36
N HIS A 626 39.42 -14.50 -8.74
CA HIS A 626 38.47 -15.28 -7.95
C HIS A 626 38.90 -16.74 -7.85
N ALA A 627 38.67 -17.36 -6.70
CA ALA A 627 38.77 -18.82 -6.58
C ALA A 627 37.77 -19.52 -7.52
N PRO A 628 37.97 -20.79 -7.92
CA PRO A 628 37.08 -21.48 -8.88
C PRO A 628 35.60 -21.52 -8.48
N GLN A 629 35.29 -21.55 -7.18
CA GLN A 629 33.92 -21.42 -6.67
C GLN A 629 33.41 -19.97 -6.65
N GLY A 630 34.33 -19.00 -6.49
CA GLY A 630 34.04 -17.57 -6.47
C GLY A 630 33.49 -17.04 -7.79
N LEU A 631 33.93 -17.60 -8.93
CA LEU A 631 33.39 -17.28 -10.27
C LEU A 631 31.86 -17.49 -10.32
N GLY A 632 31.39 -18.66 -9.84
CA GLY A 632 29.96 -18.97 -9.75
C GLY A 632 29.22 -18.10 -8.73
N HIS A 633 29.85 -17.83 -7.58
CA HIS A 633 29.28 -16.94 -6.56
C HIS A 633 29.14 -15.49 -7.04
N TRP A 634 30.09 -14.98 -7.83
CA TRP A 634 30.01 -13.63 -8.40
C TRP A 634 28.84 -13.53 -9.39
N LYS A 635 28.73 -14.49 -10.32
CA LYS A 635 27.62 -14.51 -11.29
C LYS A 635 26.25 -14.61 -10.59
N MET A 636 26.11 -15.50 -9.62
CA MET A 636 24.89 -15.63 -8.82
C MET A 636 24.53 -14.34 -8.05
N LYS A 637 25.53 -13.55 -7.63
CA LYS A 637 25.29 -12.23 -6.98
C LYS A 637 24.79 -11.19 -7.98
N ALA A 638 25.35 -11.15 -9.18
CA ALA A 638 24.90 -10.27 -10.27
C ALA A 638 23.46 -10.62 -10.69
N GLU A 639 23.18 -11.88 -11.03
CA GLU A 639 21.83 -12.37 -11.40
C GLU A 639 20.79 -12.09 -10.30
N ARG A 640 21.18 -12.17 -9.03
CA ARG A 640 20.32 -11.83 -7.87
C ARG A 640 19.98 -10.33 -7.79
N ILE A 641 20.91 -9.45 -8.16
CA ILE A 641 20.68 -7.99 -8.17
C ILE A 641 19.75 -7.63 -9.33
N GLU A 642 20.03 -8.14 -10.53
CA GLU A 642 19.18 -8.01 -11.71
C GLU A 642 17.76 -8.50 -11.41
N ALA A 643 17.61 -9.72 -10.87
CA ALA A 643 16.32 -10.30 -10.53
C ALA A 643 15.56 -9.51 -9.44
N TYR A 644 16.26 -8.89 -8.48
CA TYR A 644 15.64 -8.04 -7.47
C TYR A 644 15.03 -6.79 -8.10
N TYR A 645 15.81 -6.02 -8.84
CA TYR A 645 15.33 -4.80 -9.51
C TYR A 645 14.23 -5.13 -10.53
N SER A 646 14.45 -6.16 -11.35
CA SER A 646 13.52 -6.58 -12.40
C SER A 646 12.17 -7.04 -11.83
N LYS A 647 12.16 -7.96 -10.85
CA LYS A 647 10.91 -8.57 -10.34
C LYS A 647 10.29 -7.89 -9.12
N ARG A 648 11.01 -7.03 -8.39
CA ARG A 648 10.44 -6.31 -7.23
C ARG A 648 10.25 -4.81 -7.46
N CYS A 649 11.07 -4.19 -8.31
CA CYS A 649 11.02 -2.74 -8.57
C CYS A 649 10.47 -2.40 -9.97
N GLY A 650 10.40 -3.35 -10.90
CA GLY A 650 10.05 -3.06 -12.30
C GLY A 650 11.21 -2.44 -13.09
N VAL A 651 12.46 -2.67 -12.67
CA VAL A 651 13.64 -1.95 -13.16
C VAL A 651 14.60 -2.91 -13.87
N ILE A 652 14.93 -2.61 -15.12
CA ILE A 652 15.85 -3.36 -15.96
C ILE A 652 17.20 -2.65 -15.93
N THR A 653 18.18 -3.27 -15.25
CA THR A 653 19.51 -2.68 -14.96
C THR A 653 20.51 -2.81 -16.10
N GLY A 654 20.13 -3.44 -17.21
CA GLY A 654 21.09 -3.97 -18.19
C GLY A 654 21.98 -5.09 -17.62
N ASN A 655 22.95 -5.54 -18.43
CA ASN A 655 23.93 -6.55 -18.02
C ASN A 655 24.81 -6.01 -16.87
N ILE A 656 25.02 -6.82 -15.83
CA ILE A 656 25.84 -6.44 -14.67
C ILE A 656 27.24 -7.03 -14.82
N GLU A 657 28.14 -6.25 -15.41
CA GLU A 657 29.55 -6.63 -15.63
C GLU A 657 30.46 -6.25 -14.45
N VAL A 658 30.03 -5.29 -13.62
CA VAL A 658 30.83 -4.68 -12.56
C VAL A 658 30.03 -4.60 -11.26
N LEU A 659 30.56 -5.21 -10.20
CA LEU A 659 30.04 -5.06 -8.84
C LEU A 659 30.99 -4.21 -7.99
N LEU A 660 30.44 -3.15 -7.38
CA LEU A 660 31.05 -2.43 -6.27
C LEU A 660 30.80 -3.21 -4.96
N HIS A 661 31.81 -3.31 -4.11
CA HIS A 661 31.67 -3.82 -2.75
C HIS A 661 31.64 -2.61 -1.81
N VAL A 662 30.51 -2.38 -1.18
CA VAL A 662 30.20 -1.15 -0.44
C VAL A 662 29.83 -1.48 1.00
N ARG A 663 30.40 -0.74 1.95
CA ARG A 663 29.99 -0.77 3.36
C ARG A 663 29.01 0.39 3.60
N PRO A 664 27.72 0.12 3.85
CA PRO A 664 26.73 1.18 4.05
C PRO A 664 27.08 2.07 5.23
N LEU A 665 26.67 3.34 5.18
CA LEU A 665 26.75 4.25 6.31
C LEU A 665 25.75 3.79 7.39
N LYS A 666 26.29 3.50 8.58
CA LYS A 666 25.55 3.15 9.80
C LYS A 666 25.09 4.41 10.55
N GLY A 667 25.81 5.53 10.40
CA GLY A 667 25.46 6.83 10.95
C GLY A 667 26.72 7.62 11.33
N LEU A 668 26.65 8.40 12.42
CA LEU A 668 27.81 9.06 13.03
C LEU A 668 28.29 8.28 14.26
N LYS A 669 29.60 8.27 14.50
CA LYS A 669 30.23 7.88 15.77
C LYS A 669 30.82 9.11 16.46
N ARG A 670 30.57 9.25 17.77
CA ARG A 670 31.15 10.31 18.59
C ARG A 670 32.51 9.85 19.15
N LEU A 671 33.57 10.54 18.77
CA LEU A 671 34.93 10.32 19.27
C LEU A 671 35.06 10.78 20.74
N GLU A 672 36.13 10.37 21.40
CA GLU A 672 36.39 10.76 22.81
C GLU A 672 36.77 12.23 22.96
N THR A 673 37.31 12.83 21.90
CA THR A 673 37.57 14.27 21.76
C THR A 673 36.29 15.11 21.87
N GLY A 674 35.17 14.59 21.36
CA GLY A 674 33.90 15.32 21.23
C GLY A 674 33.34 15.32 19.80
N ALA A 675 34.22 15.22 18.80
CA ALA A 675 33.85 15.27 17.38
C ALA A 675 32.98 14.09 16.96
N PHE A 676 32.15 14.30 15.93
CA PHE A 676 31.36 13.28 15.25
C PHE A 676 31.91 13.05 13.85
N VAL A 677 32.21 11.79 13.53
CA VAL A 677 32.69 11.35 12.21
C VAL A 677 31.85 10.17 11.70
N LYS A 678 31.84 9.92 10.40
CA LYS A 678 31.03 8.87 9.76
C LYS A 678 31.42 7.48 10.24
N ASP A 679 30.40 6.66 10.51
CA ASP A 679 30.52 5.26 10.91
C ASP A 679 29.92 4.40 9.81
N TYR A 680 30.75 3.58 9.17
CA TYR A 680 30.34 2.61 8.16
C TYR A 680 30.24 1.22 8.79
N GLU A 681 29.39 0.37 8.23
CA GLU A 681 29.22 -1.00 8.70
C GLU A 681 30.49 -1.86 8.58
N GLY A 682 30.54 -2.93 9.36
CA GLY A 682 31.69 -3.84 9.40
C GLY A 682 31.87 -4.70 8.13
N PRO A 683 33.04 -5.36 7.96
CA PRO A 683 33.29 -6.26 6.82
C PRO A 683 32.31 -7.45 6.73
N ASP A 684 31.65 -7.80 7.83
CA ASP A 684 30.58 -8.79 7.93
C ASP A 684 29.26 -8.38 7.25
N LYS A 685 29.12 -7.09 6.93
CA LYS A 685 27.97 -6.48 6.24
C LYS A 685 28.39 -5.73 4.97
N GLU A 686 29.49 -6.15 4.35
CA GLU A 686 29.88 -5.69 3.01
C GLU A 686 28.79 -6.10 2.00
N THR A 687 28.26 -5.13 1.25
CA THR A 687 27.15 -5.34 0.29
C THR A 687 27.64 -5.19 -1.15
N GLU A 688 27.12 -6.00 -2.06
CA GLU A 688 27.42 -5.89 -3.49
C GLU A 688 26.35 -5.06 -4.21
N GLN A 689 26.79 -4.13 -5.06
CA GLN A 689 25.91 -3.27 -5.86
C GLN A 689 26.41 -3.16 -7.30
N ALA A 690 25.52 -3.11 -8.28
CA ALA A 690 25.88 -2.92 -9.69
C ALA A 690 26.36 -1.47 -9.92
N VAL A 691 27.44 -1.27 -10.69
CA VAL A 691 28.08 0.05 -10.82
C VAL A 691 27.15 1.11 -11.43
N GLN A 692 26.27 0.70 -12.37
CA GLN A 692 25.28 1.58 -13.00
C GLN A 692 24.15 2.02 -12.05
N MET A 693 23.96 1.33 -10.91
CA MET A 693 22.97 1.67 -9.90
C MET A 693 23.55 2.54 -8.75
N CYS A 694 24.75 3.11 -8.93
CA CYS A 694 25.54 3.74 -7.86
C CYS A 694 26.07 5.14 -8.22
N ILE A 695 25.51 6.16 -7.58
CA ILE A 695 25.76 7.58 -7.85
C ILE A 695 26.95 8.09 -7.00
N PRO A 696 27.84 8.98 -7.47
CA PRO A 696 28.94 9.50 -6.66
C PRO A 696 28.51 10.51 -5.57
N GLU A 697 27.50 11.33 -5.85
CA GLU A 697 27.08 12.47 -5.01
C GLU A 697 25.57 12.74 -5.16
N VAL A 698 25.03 13.62 -4.30
CA VAL A 698 23.62 14.05 -4.30
C VAL A 698 23.56 15.55 -4.06
N ALA A 699 22.55 16.25 -4.59
CA ALA A 699 22.40 17.69 -4.41
C ALA A 699 22.12 18.08 -2.94
N SER A 700 21.27 17.31 -2.26
CA SER A 700 20.98 17.46 -0.83
C SER A 700 21.68 16.37 -0.02
N GLU A 701 22.79 16.70 0.67
CA GLU A 701 23.35 15.82 1.70
C GLU A 701 22.50 15.83 2.98
N ASP A 702 22.49 14.72 3.72
CA ASP A 702 21.69 14.58 4.94
C ASP A 702 22.35 15.28 6.15
N PRO A 703 21.74 16.33 6.73
CA PRO A 703 22.32 17.04 7.88
C PRO A 703 22.53 16.15 9.12
N ARG A 704 21.83 15.01 9.22
CA ARG A 704 21.99 14.03 10.31
C ARG A 704 23.35 13.33 10.27
N PHE A 705 23.96 13.25 9.09
CA PHE A 705 25.21 12.52 8.85
C PHE A 705 26.42 13.42 8.54
N MET A 706 26.26 14.74 8.64
CA MET A 706 27.37 15.69 8.53
C MET A 706 28.33 15.54 9.73
N GLU A 707 29.62 15.39 9.41
CA GLU A 707 30.70 15.37 10.39
C GLU A 707 30.82 16.72 11.09
N ARG A 708 31.19 16.70 12.36
CA ARG A 708 31.21 17.88 13.24
C ARG A 708 32.42 17.82 14.16
N GLU A 709 33.13 18.95 14.28
CA GLU A 709 34.26 19.08 15.19
C GLU A 709 33.85 19.02 16.66
N ALA A 710 34.83 18.87 17.55
CA ALA A 710 34.59 18.77 18.98
C ALA A 710 34.18 20.13 19.59
N PRO A 711 32.95 20.28 20.14
CA PRO A 711 32.51 21.55 20.72
C PRO A 711 33.29 21.92 22.00
N PRO A 712 33.38 23.22 22.33
CA PRO A 712 33.85 23.72 23.61
C PRO A 712 33.02 23.17 24.78
N LEU A 713 33.62 22.97 25.95
CA LEU A 713 32.91 22.36 27.07
C LEU A 713 31.76 23.20 27.64
N ALA A 714 31.82 24.53 27.53
CA ALA A 714 30.74 25.41 27.97
C ALA A 714 29.52 25.37 27.04
N GLU A 715 29.72 25.24 25.72
CA GLU A 715 28.66 25.03 24.74
C GLU A 715 28.12 23.59 24.82
N GLU A 716 29.02 22.60 24.94
CA GLU A 716 28.62 21.20 25.03
C GLU A 716 27.85 20.95 26.34
N PHE A 717 28.34 21.43 27.49
CA PHE A 717 27.77 21.17 28.83
C PHE A 717 27.45 22.48 29.57
N PRO A 718 26.46 23.28 29.14
CA PRO A 718 26.13 24.54 29.79
C PRO A 718 25.70 24.34 31.25
N ASP A 719 25.97 25.34 32.09
CA ASP A 719 25.71 25.27 33.52
C ASP A 719 24.22 25.01 33.80
N GLY A 720 23.94 24.15 34.79
CA GLY A 720 22.61 23.61 35.05
C GLY A 720 22.24 22.36 34.24
N SER A 721 23.03 21.94 33.24
CA SER A 721 22.79 20.71 32.45
C SER A 721 22.66 19.45 33.30
N LYS A 722 21.69 18.59 32.97
CA LYS A 722 21.49 17.27 33.59
C LYS A 722 22.38 16.22 32.89
N VAL A 723 23.14 15.45 33.65
CA VAL A 723 24.05 14.40 33.18
C VAL A 723 24.05 13.20 34.11
N PHE A 724 24.51 12.04 33.65
CA PHE A 724 24.91 10.93 34.50
C PHE A 724 26.43 10.97 34.72
N PHE A 725 26.86 10.68 35.95
CA PHE A 725 28.28 10.59 36.29
C PHE A 725 28.81 9.16 36.07
N LEU A 726 30.02 9.03 35.55
CA LEU A 726 30.66 7.73 35.23
C LEU A 726 31.93 7.47 36.06
N GLY A 727 32.17 8.23 37.12
CA GLY A 727 33.31 8.04 38.01
C GLY A 727 33.14 6.85 38.97
N GLU A 728 34.28 6.26 39.35
CA GLU A 728 34.42 5.00 40.12
C GLU A 728 33.56 4.89 41.40
N HIS A 729 33.24 6.01 42.06
CA HIS A 729 32.53 6.02 43.35
C HIS A 729 31.02 6.33 43.25
N ALA A 730 30.51 6.69 42.06
CA ALA A 730 29.12 7.11 41.86
C ALA A 730 28.66 6.89 40.40
N TYR A 731 29.03 5.75 39.81
CA TYR A 731 28.70 5.39 38.44
C TYR A 731 27.18 5.27 38.22
N GLY A 732 26.66 5.94 37.20
CA GLY A 732 25.23 5.97 36.86
C GLY A 732 24.37 6.90 37.73
N VAL A 733 24.98 7.64 38.64
CA VAL A 733 24.27 8.63 39.48
C VAL A 733 23.88 9.86 38.65
N ALA A 734 22.65 10.33 38.85
CA ALA A 734 22.16 11.57 38.27
C ALA A 734 22.87 12.79 38.88
N ALA A 735 23.29 13.71 38.01
CA ALA A 735 24.12 14.86 38.35
C ALA A 735 23.73 16.11 37.55
N GLN A 736 24.13 17.27 38.07
CA GLN A 736 23.94 18.56 37.42
C GLN A 736 25.28 19.26 37.23
N VAL A 737 25.53 19.83 36.05
CA VAL A 737 26.71 20.67 35.79
C VAL A 737 26.59 21.98 36.58
N SER A 738 27.66 22.38 37.27
CA SER A 738 27.71 23.53 38.17
C SER A 738 28.72 24.60 37.76
N SER A 739 29.69 24.25 36.91
CA SER A 739 30.58 25.17 36.19
C SER A 739 31.39 24.38 35.16
N THR A 740 31.84 25.06 34.11
CA THR A 740 32.75 24.51 33.10
C THR A 740 34.04 25.32 33.00
N THR A 741 35.10 24.67 32.53
CA THR A 741 36.34 25.31 32.06
C THR A 741 36.70 24.75 30.68
N GLU A 742 37.71 25.31 30.02
CA GLU A 742 38.16 24.86 28.68
C GLU A 742 38.43 23.34 28.60
N SER A 743 38.91 22.73 29.70
CA SER A 743 39.36 21.33 29.73
C SER A 743 38.66 20.44 30.77
N THR A 744 37.92 21.00 31.73
CA THR A 744 37.28 20.23 32.82
C THR A 744 35.90 20.74 33.21
N LEU A 745 35.13 19.88 33.88
CA LEU A 745 33.78 20.17 34.37
C LEU A 745 33.75 20.13 35.91
N SER A 746 32.75 20.77 36.51
CA SER A 746 32.35 20.57 37.90
C SER A 746 30.87 20.21 37.98
N VAL A 747 30.53 19.18 38.77
CA VAL A 747 29.18 18.62 38.85
C VAL A 747 28.71 18.46 40.30
N ILE A 748 27.39 18.53 40.50
CA ILE A 748 26.70 18.21 41.75
C ILE A 748 25.97 16.89 41.55
N LEU A 749 26.39 15.85 42.26
CA LEU A 749 25.77 14.52 42.30
C LEU A 749 24.59 14.51 43.26
N ALA A 750 23.55 13.72 42.98
CA ALA A 750 22.44 13.43 43.90
C ALA A 750 22.21 11.91 43.98
N PHE A 751 22.50 11.29 45.13
CA PHE A 751 22.52 9.83 45.30
C PHE A 751 21.92 9.35 46.62
N PHE A 752 21.52 8.07 46.66
CA PHE A 752 21.07 7.40 47.87
C PHE A 752 22.22 6.53 48.44
N PRO A 753 22.60 6.67 49.73
CA PRO A 753 23.78 5.97 50.27
C PRO A 753 23.68 4.44 50.31
N SER A 754 22.47 3.89 50.33
CA SER A 754 22.17 2.46 50.40
C SER A 754 22.12 1.77 49.03
N GLU A 755 22.06 2.55 47.94
CA GLU A 755 21.77 2.13 46.57
C GLU A 755 22.66 0.97 46.07
N LYS A 756 23.95 0.97 46.41
CA LYS A 756 24.85 -0.13 46.01
C LYS A 756 24.43 -1.47 46.64
N ALA A 757 24.09 -1.46 47.93
CA ALA A 757 23.66 -2.64 48.66
C ALA A 757 22.21 -3.07 48.32
N GLU A 758 21.39 -2.18 47.77
CA GLU A 758 20.09 -2.51 47.18
C GLU A 758 20.29 -3.26 45.84
N ASN A 759 21.16 -2.73 44.97
CA ASN A 759 21.45 -3.32 43.66
C ASN A 759 22.03 -4.75 43.76
N GLU A 760 22.86 -5.02 44.78
CA GLU A 760 23.40 -6.36 45.06
C GLU A 760 22.29 -7.37 45.48
N LYS A 761 21.24 -6.93 46.18
CA LYS A 761 20.11 -7.79 46.58
C LYS A 761 19.24 -8.22 45.39
N PHE A 762 19.00 -7.33 44.42
CA PHE A 762 18.27 -7.70 43.20
C PHE A 762 18.99 -8.80 42.41
N LYS A 763 20.32 -8.69 42.28
CA LYS A 763 21.11 -9.75 41.63
C LYS A 763 21.03 -11.06 42.42
N ALA A 764 21.09 -11.01 43.75
CA ALA A 764 21.01 -12.18 44.61
C ALA A 764 19.70 -12.98 44.46
N ILE A 765 18.56 -12.38 44.09
CA ILE A 765 17.34 -13.14 43.74
C ILE A 765 17.62 -14.06 42.53
N VAL A 766 18.25 -13.51 41.50
CA VAL A 766 18.52 -14.23 40.23
C VAL A 766 19.69 -15.20 40.35
N ASP A 767 20.69 -14.92 41.19
CA ASP A 767 21.83 -15.82 41.43
C ASP A 767 21.45 -17.00 42.35
N ASN A 768 20.49 -16.82 43.29
CA ASN A 768 19.99 -17.90 44.17
C ASN A 768 18.87 -18.75 43.56
N ARG A 769 18.38 -18.43 42.34
CA ARG A 769 17.33 -19.22 41.68
C ARG A 769 17.77 -20.67 41.47
N LYS A 770 16.88 -21.63 41.73
CA LYS A 770 17.13 -23.05 41.40
C LYS A 770 17.17 -23.21 39.88
N ALA A 771 18.37 -23.20 39.30
CA ALA A 771 18.57 -23.49 37.89
C ALA A 771 17.97 -24.86 37.55
N GLY A 772 17.00 -24.88 36.63
CA GLY A 772 16.31 -26.11 36.24
C GLY A 772 17.26 -27.14 35.62
N CYS A 773 17.06 -28.41 35.93
CA CYS A 773 17.86 -29.50 35.37
C CYS A 773 17.60 -29.63 33.86
N TYR A 774 18.61 -29.27 33.06
CA TYR A 774 18.65 -29.51 31.62
C TYR A 774 19.50 -30.75 31.31
N TYR A 775 19.02 -31.56 30.37
CA TYR A 775 19.65 -32.81 29.95
C TYR A 775 19.99 -32.75 28.45
N PRO A 776 21.25 -32.98 28.06
CA PRO A 776 21.63 -33.04 26.64
C PRO A 776 20.85 -34.10 25.86
N SER A 777 20.66 -33.86 24.56
CA SER A 777 19.79 -34.68 23.68
C SER A 777 19.97 -36.20 23.81
N PHE A 778 21.20 -36.70 24.00
CA PHE A 778 21.43 -38.14 24.16
C PHE A 778 20.82 -38.67 25.48
N LYS A 779 20.99 -37.94 26.58
CA LYS A 779 20.48 -38.30 27.91
C LYS A 779 18.97 -38.05 28.03
N ALA A 780 18.44 -37.02 27.36
CA ALA A 780 17.00 -36.82 27.25
C ALA A 780 16.33 -37.95 26.44
N ALA A 781 16.98 -38.45 25.38
CA ALA A 781 16.49 -39.59 24.60
C ALA A 781 16.50 -40.90 25.43
N GLU A 782 17.57 -41.11 26.21
CA GLU A 782 17.71 -42.22 27.18
C GLU A 782 16.62 -42.18 28.26
N LEU A 783 16.41 -41.03 28.93
CA LEU A 783 15.40 -40.84 29.99
C LEU A 783 13.93 -40.98 29.51
N VAL A 784 13.70 -40.92 28.20
CA VAL A 784 12.39 -41.15 27.56
C VAL A 784 12.34 -42.53 26.86
N GLY A 785 13.47 -43.22 26.71
CA GLY A 785 13.59 -44.51 26.04
C GLY A 785 13.20 -44.46 24.55
N ILE A 786 13.73 -43.47 23.82
CA ILE A 786 13.54 -43.28 22.37
C ILE A 786 14.89 -42.98 21.69
N SER A 787 14.98 -43.08 20.36
CA SER A 787 16.21 -42.69 19.67
C SER A 787 16.40 -41.16 19.61
N GLY A 788 17.64 -40.72 19.38
CA GLY A 788 17.94 -39.32 19.09
C GLY A 788 17.28 -38.79 17.79
N ARG A 789 16.97 -39.67 16.82
CA ARG A 789 16.22 -39.33 15.59
C ARG A 789 14.75 -39.07 15.92
N ALA A 790 14.14 -39.92 16.75
CA ALA A 790 12.77 -39.74 17.23
C ALA A 790 12.62 -38.49 18.11
N LEU A 791 13.49 -38.31 19.12
CA LEU A 791 13.55 -37.09 19.93
C LEU A 791 13.74 -35.85 19.03
N GLY A 792 14.62 -35.96 18.04
CA GLY A 792 14.90 -34.92 17.06
C GLY A 792 13.67 -34.48 16.27
N LYS A 793 12.90 -35.44 15.73
CA LYS A 793 11.67 -35.18 14.97
C LYS A 793 10.53 -34.67 15.88
N ILE A 794 10.22 -35.33 16.99
CA ILE A 794 9.04 -34.98 17.82
C ILE A 794 9.17 -33.62 18.50
N THR A 795 10.39 -33.19 18.86
CA THR A 795 10.62 -31.86 19.45
C THR A 795 10.66 -30.73 18.41
N SER A 796 10.61 -31.05 17.12
CA SER A 796 10.52 -30.09 16.02
C SER A 796 9.09 -29.99 15.46
N SER A 797 8.91 -29.48 14.24
CA SER A 797 7.64 -29.58 13.51
C SER A 797 7.57 -30.92 12.77
N PHE A 798 6.61 -31.77 13.14
CA PHE A 798 6.40 -33.09 12.53
C PHE A 798 5.10 -33.06 11.71
N MET A 799 5.25 -32.87 10.39
CA MET A 799 4.13 -32.70 9.46
C MET A 799 3.63 -34.05 8.92
N VAL A 800 2.34 -34.31 9.15
CA VAL A 800 1.60 -35.50 8.68
C VAL A 800 0.57 -35.07 7.64
N ILE A 801 0.38 -35.87 6.59
CA ILE A 801 -0.62 -35.64 5.54
C ILE A 801 -1.86 -36.48 5.83
N THR A 802 -3.02 -35.84 5.99
CA THR A 802 -4.34 -36.48 6.17
C THR A 802 -4.92 -37.01 4.85
N SER A 803 -5.99 -37.80 4.88
CA SER A 803 -6.54 -38.44 3.67
C SER A 803 -7.06 -37.44 2.63
N ASP A 804 -7.48 -36.25 3.08
CA ASP A 804 -7.86 -35.09 2.28
C ASP A 804 -6.67 -34.27 1.72
N ASN A 805 -5.45 -34.78 1.87
CA ASN A 805 -4.18 -34.15 1.49
C ASN A 805 -3.85 -32.85 2.24
N GLN A 806 -4.57 -32.50 3.32
CA GLN A 806 -4.16 -31.41 4.22
C GLN A 806 -2.90 -31.77 5.01
N LYS A 807 -2.14 -30.75 5.41
CA LYS A 807 -0.90 -30.90 6.20
C LYS A 807 -1.15 -30.54 7.65
N SER A 808 -0.89 -31.49 8.55
CA SER A 808 -1.15 -31.42 9.99
C SER A 808 0.15 -31.55 10.78
N ASN A 809 0.56 -30.50 11.50
CA ASN A 809 1.66 -30.60 12.46
C ASN A 809 1.21 -31.37 13.71
N LEU A 810 1.97 -32.39 14.09
CA LEU A 810 1.83 -33.18 15.32
C LEU A 810 3.10 -33.12 16.21
N GLY A 811 4.08 -32.29 15.86
CA GLY A 811 5.30 -32.10 16.64
C GLY A 811 5.09 -31.17 17.84
N LEU A 812 5.84 -31.40 18.91
CA LEU A 812 5.84 -30.57 20.12
C LEU A 812 6.48 -29.19 19.91
N CYS A 813 7.15 -28.95 18.78
CA CYS A 813 7.63 -27.62 18.37
C CYS A 813 8.56 -26.91 19.38
N LEU A 814 9.21 -27.64 20.27
CA LEU A 814 10.12 -27.11 21.29
C LEU A 814 11.41 -26.51 20.71
N LYS A 815 11.76 -26.81 19.44
CA LYS A 815 12.97 -26.30 18.77
C LYS A 815 12.80 -26.11 17.26
N PHE A 816 13.54 -25.14 16.71
CA PHE A 816 13.58 -24.84 15.28
C PHE A 816 15.01 -24.53 14.82
N GLU A 817 15.79 -25.57 14.49
CA GLU A 817 17.19 -25.44 14.07
C GLU A 817 17.38 -24.44 12.93
N ALA A 818 16.61 -24.59 11.84
CA ALA A 818 16.72 -23.74 10.64
C ALA A 818 16.22 -22.29 10.83
N LYS A 819 15.47 -21.99 11.90
CA LYS A 819 15.05 -20.63 12.27
C LYS A 819 15.85 -20.03 13.43
N ALA A 820 16.76 -20.81 14.04
CA ALA A 820 17.44 -20.45 15.29
C ALA A 820 16.47 -20.06 16.43
N LEU A 821 15.36 -20.81 16.60
CA LEU A 821 14.37 -20.60 17.68
C LEU A 821 14.28 -21.80 18.65
N LYS A 822 13.86 -21.54 19.89
CA LYS A 822 13.63 -22.49 21.00
C LYS A 822 12.35 -22.12 21.74
N VAL A 823 11.87 -23.00 22.63
CA VAL A 823 10.80 -22.68 23.59
C VAL A 823 11.40 -22.61 24.99
N ILE A 824 11.20 -21.47 25.68
CA ILE A 824 11.68 -21.21 27.05
C ILE A 824 11.16 -22.30 27.99
N ASP A 825 11.89 -22.63 29.05
CA ASP A 825 11.56 -23.66 30.04
C ASP A 825 11.46 -25.11 29.52
N TYR A 826 11.51 -25.32 28.20
CA TYR A 826 11.42 -26.64 27.56
C TYR A 826 12.71 -27.03 26.83
N SER A 827 13.33 -26.13 26.07
CA SER A 827 14.57 -26.44 25.35
C SER A 827 15.59 -25.30 25.33
N ARG A 828 16.86 -25.67 25.16
CA ARG A 828 17.98 -24.76 24.93
C ARG A 828 19.00 -25.40 24.01
N LYS A 829 19.99 -24.63 23.54
CA LYS A 829 21.10 -25.14 22.73
C LYS A 829 22.43 -24.70 23.33
N GLU A 830 23.27 -25.67 23.69
CA GLU A 830 24.60 -25.44 24.24
C GLU A 830 25.64 -25.95 23.22
N GLY A 831 26.38 -25.01 22.63
CA GLY A 831 27.30 -25.28 21.53
C GLY A 831 26.61 -25.90 20.31
N ARG A 832 26.93 -27.17 20.01
CA ARG A 832 26.35 -27.94 18.89
C ARG A 832 25.17 -28.84 19.32
N THR A 833 24.88 -28.95 20.61
CA THR A 833 23.87 -29.87 21.15
C THR A 833 22.63 -29.13 21.64
N TRP A 834 21.47 -29.77 21.45
CA TRP A 834 20.22 -29.35 22.09
C TRP A 834 20.08 -30.04 23.44
N ASP A 835 19.62 -29.30 24.45
CA ASP A 835 19.23 -29.83 25.75
C ASP A 835 17.74 -29.58 25.99
N TYR A 836 17.13 -30.44 26.81
CA TYR A 836 15.72 -30.34 27.20
C TYR A 836 15.60 -30.35 28.70
N SER A 837 14.64 -29.60 29.23
CA SER A 837 14.36 -29.55 30.66
C SER A 837 13.64 -30.81 31.15
N GLU A 838 13.54 -30.96 32.47
CA GLU A 838 12.67 -31.95 33.09
C GLU A 838 11.18 -31.78 32.71
N LYS A 839 10.70 -30.54 32.51
CA LYS A 839 9.34 -30.25 31.99
C LYS A 839 9.14 -30.85 30.59
N ALA A 840 10.12 -30.68 29.70
CA ALA A 840 10.08 -31.26 28.36
C ALA A 840 10.17 -32.79 28.37
N ILE A 841 11.02 -33.37 29.21
CA ILE A 841 11.12 -34.84 29.36
C ILE A 841 9.79 -35.44 29.84
N ALA A 842 9.11 -34.79 30.80
CA ALA A 842 7.79 -35.20 31.26
C ALA A 842 6.74 -35.12 30.12
N LEU A 843 6.70 -34.00 29.37
CA LEU A 843 5.75 -33.81 28.26
C LEU A 843 5.97 -34.81 27.11
N ILE A 844 7.22 -35.12 26.76
CA ILE A 844 7.53 -36.11 25.71
C ILE A 844 7.20 -37.52 26.20
N ARG A 845 7.43 -37.83 27.48
CA ARG A 845 7.05 -39.12 28.09
C ARG A 845 5.53 -39.31 28.07
N GLU A 846 4.76 -38.31 28.48
CA GLU A 846 3.29 -38.39 28.47
C GLU A 846 2.74 -38.54 27.04
N TYR A 847 3.31 -37.84 26.06
CA TYR A 847 2.95 -38.05 24.64
C TYR A 847 3.26 -39.51 24.22
N LYS A 848 4.45 -40.03 24.55
CA LYS A 848 4.83 -41.41 24.23
C LYS A 848 3.90 -42.46 24.86
N GLU A 849 3.42 -42.21 26.07
CA GLU A 849 2.49 -43.07 26.79
C GLU A 849 1.06 -42.97 26.23
N THR A 850 0.63 -41.78 25.79
CA THR A 850 -0.73 -41.54 25.24
C THR A 850 -0.87 -41.99 23.78
N PHE A 851 0.17 -41.80 22.95
CA PHE A 851 0.14 -42.06 21.50
C PHE A 851 1.41 -42.79 20.99
N PRO A 852 1.68 -44.03 21.47
CA PRO A 852 2.90 -44.77 21.16
C PRO A 852 3.08 -45.09 19.66
N GLU A 853 2.00 -45.10 18.86
CA GLU A 853 2.02 -45.35 17.42
C GLU A 853 2.82 -44.29 16.66
N VAL A 854 2.73 -43.03 17.08
CA VAL A 854 3.51 -41.92 16.51
C VAL A 854 5.00 -42.23 16.62
N PHE A 855 5.44 -42.61 17.81
CA PHE A 855 6.86 -42.84 18.10
C PHE A 855 7.43 -44.05 17.36
N ARG A 856 6.62 -45.08 17.05
CA ARG A 856 7.05 -46.22 16.21
C ARG A 856 7.48 -45.82 14.79
N ILE A 857 6.91 -44.75 14.24
CA ILE A 857 7.21 -44.29 12.87
C ILE A 857 8.38 -43.29 12.82
N LEU A 858 8.67 -42.56 13.91
CA LEU A 858 9.71 -41.52 13.92
C LEU A 858 11.12 -42.06 13.67
N ASP A 859 11.39 -43.30 14.06
CA ASP A 859 12.67 -43.99 13.84
C ASP A 859 12.86 -44.52 12.41
N GLY A 860 11.83 -44.45 11.55
CA GLY A 860 11.90 -44.90 10.16
C GLY A 860 12.89 -44.11 9.30
N ASN A 861 13.56 -44.80 8.37
CA ASN A 861 14.52 -44.24 7.40
C ASN A 861 13.89 -43.38 6.27
N GLY A 862 12.65 -42.93 6.45
CA GLY A 862 12.00 -41.99 5.54
C GLY A 862 12.15 -40.53 5.99
N ASP A 863 12.51 -39.66 5.06
CA ASP A 863 12.42 -38.19 5.22
C ASP A 863 11.28 -37.58 4.38
N ALA A 864 10.49 -38.42 3.69
CA ALA A 864 9.20 -38.05 3.13
C ALA A 864 8.16 -37.78 4.24
N MET A 865 7.23 -36.85 4.00
CA MET A 865 6.12 -36.57 4.92
C MET A 865 5.26 -37.84 5.12
N ALA A 866 5.02 -38.21 6.37
CA ALA A 866 4.21 -39.38 6.71
C ALA A 866 2.72 -39.13 6.40
N LYS A 867 2.03 -40.13 5.88
CA LYS A 867 0.56 -40.11 5.75
C LYS A 867 -0.08 -40.58 7.06
N ALA A 868 -1.23 -40.03 7.42
CA ALA A 868 -1.98 -40.43 8.63
C ALA A 868 -2.25 -41.94 8.65
N SER A 869 -2.65 -42.51 7.52
CA SER A 869 -2.88 -43.96 7.32
C SER A 869 -1.62 -44.84 7.42
N HIS A 870 -0.42 -44.27 7.36
CA HIS A 870 0.84 -44.99 7.60
C HIS A 870 1.24 -44.98 9.09
N ILE A 871 0.66 -44.08 9.91
CA ILE A 871 0.90 -43.99 11.35
C ILE A 871 -0.20 -44.75 12.12
N PHE A 872 -1.45 -44.62 11.69
CA PHE A 872 -2.61 -45.23 12.31
C PHE A 872 -3.25 -46.28 11.37
N PRO A 873 -2.83 -47.55 11.44
CA PRO A 873 -3.47 -48.65 10.70
C PRO A 873 -4.82 -49.00 11.34
N GLY A 874 -5.85 -48.22 11.03
CA GLY A 874 -7.21 -48.37 11.56
C GLY A 874 -8.26 -47.70 10.68
N SER A 875 -9.53 -47.74 11.09
CA SER A 875 -10.68 -47.27 10.29
C SER A 875 -10.81 -45.76 10.18
N ASP A 876 -10.28 -44.97 11.12
CA ASP A 876 -10.24 -43.50 11.04
C ASP A 876 -8.86 -42.93 11.45
N PRO A 877 -7.89 -42.88 10.51
CA PRO A 877 -6.58 -42.28 10.75
C PRO A 877 -6.64 -40.75 10.98
N ASP A 878 -7.59 -40.06 10.36
CA ASP A 878 -7.69 -38.60 10.41
C ASP A 878 -8.40 -38.13 11.69
N GLY A 879 -9.28 -38.94 12.26
CA GLY A 879 -9.80 -38.81 13.62
C GLY A 879 -8.68 -38.85 14.66
N LYS A 880 -7.75 -39.81 14.56
CA LYS A 880 -6.57 -39.85 15.45
C LYS A 880 -5.66 -38.62 15.28
N VAL A 881 -5.51 -38.08 14.07
CA VAL A 881 -4.81 -36.80 13.85
C VAL A 881 -5.54 -35.61 14.52
N LYS A 882 -6.87 -35.62 14.57
CA LYS A 882 -7.68 -34.60 15.28
C LYS A 882 -7.58 -34.75 16.80
N GLU A 883 -7.63 -35.97 17.31
CA GLU A 883 -7.48 -36.31 18.74
C GLU A 883 -6.12 -35.82 19.29
N ILE A 884 -5.02 -36.11 18.60
CA ILE A 884 -3.68 -35.61 18.96
C ILE A 884 -3.63 -34.08 18.88
N LYS A 885 -4.23 -33.46 17.85
CA LYS A 885 -4.33 -31.99 17.77
C LYS A 885 -5.15 -31.36 18.91
N GLN A 886 -6.12 -32.08 19.48
CA GLN A 886 -6.87 -31.65 20.67
C GLN A 886 -6.05 -31.83 21.94
N TRP A 887 -5.36 -32.97 22.12
CA TRP A 887 -4.44 -33.20 23.24
C TRP A 887 -3.31 -32.16 23.29
N LEU A 888 -2.66 -31.89 22.15
CA LEU A 888 -1.63 -30.85 22.02
C LEU A 888 -2.16 -29.45 22.38
N LYS A 889 -3.44 -29.14 22.08
CA LYS A 889 -4.07 -27.89 22.53
C LYS A 889 -4.34 -27.91 24.04
N ALA A 890 -4.88 -29.01 24.58
CA ALA A 890 -5.15 -29.15 26.02
C ALA A 890 -3.88 -29.13 26.88
N LYS A 891 -2.72 -29.44 26.30
CA LYS A 891 -1.38 -29.36 26.91
C LYS A 891 -0.67 -28.03 26.69
N GLY A 892 -1.32 -27.02 26.11
CA GLY A 892 -0.74 -25.69 25.88
C GLY A 892 0.35 -25.64 24.80
N VAL A 893 0.54 -26.71 24.02
CA VAL A 893 1.68 -26.81 23.06
C VAL A 893 1.53 -25.84 21.87
N ARG A 894 0.32 -25.34 21.62
CA ARG A 894 0.07 -24.25 20.65
C ARG A 894 0.34 -22.86 21.20
N ASP A 895 0.43 -22.74 22.51
CA ASP A 895 0.57 -21.49 23.24
C ASP A 895 2.05 -21.26 23.65
N PHE A 896 2.94 -22.16 23.21
CA PHE A 896 4.39 -22.07 23.34
C PHE A 896 4.96 -21.04 22.35
N GLU A 897 5.38 -19.88 22.87
CA GLU A 897 6.07 -18.84 22.09
C GLU A 897 7.50 -19.30 21.67
N PRO A 898 7.82 -19.35 20.36
CA PRO A 898 9.11 -19.82 19.87
C PRO A 898 10.14 -18.67 19.78
N VAL A 899 10.74 -18.32 20.93
CA VAL A 899 11.76 -17.25 21.02
C VAL A 899 13.09 -17.61 20.34
N SER A 900 13.93 -16.60 20.07
CA SER A 900 15.28 -16.83 19.52
C SER A 900 16.17 -17.66 20.46
N LEU A 901 17.13 -18.41 19.89
CA LEU A 901 18.16 -19.14 20.64
C LEU A 901 18.88 -18.28 21.68
N PHE A 902 19.12 -17.01 21.35
CA PHE A 902 19.79 -16.01 22.20
C PHE A 902 18.91 -15.48 23.33
N CYS A 903 17.59 -15.74 23.30
CA CYS A 903 16.66 -15.21 24.28
C CYS A 903 16.81 -15.94 25.62
N ASP A 904 17.02 -15.21 26.72
CA ASP A 904 16.99 -15.75 28.08
C ASP A 904 16.04 -14.89 28.91
N GLN A 905 15.24 -15.49 29.79
CA GLN A 905 14.21 -14.79 30.56
C GLN A 905 14.05 -15.35 31.97
N LEU A 906 13.49 -14.54 32.88
CA LEU A 906 13.05 -14.97 34.21
C LEU A 906 11.60 -15.45 34.20
N ASN A 907 11.33 -16.44 35.05
CA ASN A 907 10.01 -16.97 35.35
C ASN A 907 9.21 -16.00 36.24
N LYS A 908 7.87 -16.09 36.15
CA LYS A 908 6.92 -15.17 36.81
C LYS A 908 7.11 -15.09 38.33
N GLU A 909 7.49 -16.19 38.97
CA GLU A 909 7.75 -16.23 40.42
C GLU A 909 8.94 -15.33 40.80
N SER A 910 10.08 -15.44 40.12
CA SER A 910 11.25 -14.60 40.38
C SER A 910 11.05 -13.14 39.94
N VAL A 911 10.19 -12.88 38.95
CA VAL A 911 9.77 -11.51 38.61
C VAL A 911 8.92 -10.90 39.73
N SER A 912 7.96 -11.66 40.29
CA SER A 912 7.15 -11.22 41.42
C SER A 912 7.99 -10.95 42.69
N GLU A 913 9.05 -11.74 42.94
CA GLU A 913 10.02 -11.47 44.01
C GLU A 913 10.79 -10.15 43.79
N ILE A 914 11.16 -9.84 42.54
CA ILE A 914 11.80 -8.57 42.16
C ILE A 914 10.84 -7.39 42.35
N GLU A 915 9.58 -7.51 41.93
CA GLU A 915 8.56 -6.47 42.12
C GLU A 915 8.31 -6.18 43.61
N ALA A 916 8.16 -7.22 44.43
CA ALA A 916 7.98 -7.09 45.88
C ALA A 916 9.18 -6.42 46.57
N LEU A 917 10.41 -6.69 46.11
CA LEU A 917 11.62 -6.05 46.63
C LEU A 917 11.71 -4.57 46.23
N ALA A 918 11.33 -4.22 45.00
CA ALA A 918 11.27 -2.82 44.54
C ALA A 918 10.21 -2.01 45.31
N ASP A 919 9.06 -2.61 45.60
CA ASP A 919 8.01 -2.00 46.43
C ASP A 919 8.42 -1.80 47.88
N ALA A 920 9.31 -2.63 48.43
CA ALA A 920 9.86 -2.42 49.76
C ALA A 920 10.76 -1.16 49.78
N PHE A 921 11.75 -1.07 48.88
CA PHE A 921 12.65 0.09 48.85
C PHE A 921 11.96 1.41 48.49
N THR A 922 10.92 1.36 47.65
CA THR A 922 10.14 2.55 47.28
C THR A 922 9.36 3.12 48.47
N LYS A 923 8.98 2.29 49.46
CA LYS A 923 8.27 2.72 50.68
C LYS A 923 9.19 3.33 51.74
N ASP A 924 10.46 2.90 51.82
CA ASP A 924 11.43 3.37 52.82
C ASP A 924 11.89 4.84 52.63
N ASN A 925 11.53 5.46 51.51
CA ASN A 925 11.65 6.91 51.22
C ASN A 925 13.01 7.55 51.64
N PRO A 926 14.16 7.01 51.17
CA PRO A 926 15.49 7.34 51.69
C PRO A 926 15.92 8.79 51.39
N LYS A 927 16.72 9.37 52.30
CA LYS A 927 17.22 10.76 52.16
C LYS A 927 18.35 10.86 51.13
N ILE A 928 18.09 11.57 50.03
CA ILE A 928 19.08 11.96 49.01
C ILE A 928 20.24 12.73 49.66
N LYS A 929 21.48 12.32 49.38
CA LYS A 929 22.68 13.13 49.66
C LYS A 929 23.15 13.84 48.39
N LYS A 930 23.67 15.06 48.56
CA LYS A 930 24.32 15.84 47.49
C LYS A 930 25.82 15.92 47.74
N ALA A 931 26.62 15.85 46.68
CA ALA A 931 28.07 16.03 46.73
C ALA A 931 28.57 16.77 45.49
N MET A 932 29.53 17.68 45.63
CA MET A 932 30.15 18.39 44.51
C MET A 932 31.50 17.77 44.15
N VAL A 933 31.72 17.50 42.87
CA VAL A 933 32.98 16.98 42.31
C VAL A 933 33.49 17.98 41.28
N LYS A 934 34.78 18.33 41.34
CA LYS A 934 35.39 19.38 40.50
C LYS A 934 36.56 18.82 39.69
N GLY A 935 36.86 19.46 38.55
CA GLY A 935 38.05 19.17 37.74
C GLY A 935 37.98 17.86 36.95
N ILE A 936 36.78 17.33 36.69
CA ILE A 936 36.60 16.05 35.99
C ILE A 936 36.70 16.22 34.47
N PRO A 937 37.26 15.26 33.73
CA PRO A 937 37.37 15.33 32.27
C PRO A 937 36.03 15.06 31.57
N ARG A 938 35.91 15.44 30.28
CA ARG A 938 34.67 15.30 29.48
C ARG A 938 34.17 13.85 29.36
N GLN A 939 35.07 12.88 29.51
CA GLN A 939 34.77 11.45 29.51
C GLN A 939 34.09 10.98 30.81
N ALA A 940 34.22 11.68 31.95
CA ALA A 940 33.65 11.27 33.23
C ALA A 940 32.13 11.51 33.37
N VAL A 941 31.48 12.06 32.33
CA VAL A 941 30.04 12.34 32.28
C VAL A 941 29.38 11.79 31.01
N LEU A 942 28.07 11.56 31.09
CA LEU A 942 27.21 11.11 30.01
C LEU A 942 25.96 12.00 29.96
N LYS A 943 25.70 12.68 28.83
CA LYS A 943 24.34 13.21 28.59
C LYS A 943 23.43 12.10 28.08
N PRO A 944 22.11 12.18 28.32
CA PRO A 944 21.13 11.35 27.64
C PRO A 944 21.33 11.24 26.11
N ALA A 945 21.46 12.38 25.43
CA ALA A 945 21.72 12.45 23.99
C ALA A 945 23.03 11.77 23.52
N HIS A 946 23.97 11.48 24.43
CA HIS A 946 25.21 10.77 24.09
C HIS A 946 25.05 9.24 24.16
N ALA A 947 23.97 8.72 24.74
CA ALA A 947 23.80 7.29 25.04
C ALA A 947 23.85 6.41 23.79
N VAL A 948 23.12 6.80 22.73
CA VAL A 948 23.05 6.09 21.43
C VAL A 948 24.44 5.88 20.80
N TYR A 949 25.37 6.82 21.00
CA TYR A 949 26.73 6.76 20.46
C TYR A 949 27.72 6.10 21.43
N ARG A 950 27.57 6.34 22.74
CA ARG A 950 28.58 5.95 23.75
C ARG A 950 28.33 4.58 24.35
N LEU A 951 27.08 4.15 24.51
CA LEU A 951 26.71 2.89 25.17
C LEU A 951 26.57 1.70 24.21
N GLN A 952 27.06 1.84 22.97
CA GLN A 952 27.19 0.72 22.04
C GLN A 952 28.12 -0.35 22.63
N ASN A 953 27.81 -1.63 22.37
CA ASN A 953 28.55 -2.81 22.85
C ASN A 953 28.61 -3.01 24.39
N GLN A 954 27.70 -2.36 25.13
CA GLN A 954 27.50 -2.65 26.55
C GLN A 954 26.91 -4.05 26.76
N HIS A 955 27.51 -4.83 27.64
CA HIS A 955 27.09 -6.17 27.99
C HIS A 955 26.04 -6.16 29.12
N PHE A 956 25.08 -7.08 29.04
CA PHE A 956 24.01 -7.28 30.03
C PHE A 956 23.77 -8.76 30.30
N SER A 957 23.34 -9.09 31.52
CA SER A 957 22.91 -10.42 31.98
C SER A 957 21.55 -10.33 32.69
N LEU A 958 20.84 -11.45 32.83
CA LEU A 958 19.65 -11.49 33.68
C LEU A 958 20.01 -11.12 35.13
N GLY A 959 19.12 -10.37 35.79
CA GLY A 959 19.35 -9.85 37.15
C GLY A 959 20.34 -8.69 37.23
N ASP A 960 20.91 -8.21 36.12
CA ASP A 960 21.66 -6.96 36.13
C ASP A 960 20.72 -5.77 36.36
N ARG A 961 21.15 -4.86 37.22
CA ARG A 961 20.48 -3.60 37.51
C ARG A 961 20.75 -2.58 36.42
N VAL A 962 19.72 -1.89 35.97
CA VAL A 962 19.82 -0.86 34.94
C VAL A 962 19.15 0.44 35.36
N THR A 963 19.58 1.55 34.75
CA THR A 963 18.84 2.83 34.77
C THR A 963 18.62 3.35 33.35
N MET A 964 17.45 3.93 33.10
CA MET A 964 17.10 4.57 31.84
C MET A 964 17.89 5.88 31.71
N VAL A 965 18.81 5.95 30.74
CA VAL A 965 19.60 7.16 30.48
C VAL A 965 19.07 8.02 29.34
N ARG A 966 18.13 7.50 28.52
CA ARG A 966 17.49 8.28 27.45
C ARG A 966 16.41 9.19 28.06
N ASP A 967 16.35 10.42 27.56
CA ASP A 967 15.43 11.50 27.96
C ASP A 967 14.16 11.59 27.09
N SER A 968 14.13 10.85 25.98
CA SER A 968 12.98 10.69 25.09
C SER A 968 12.47 9.24 25.07
N GLY A 969 11.17 9.03 25.21
CA GLY A 969 10.54 7.71 25.05
C GLY A 969 9.45 7.45 26.10
N GLY A 970 8.98 6.21 26.17
CA GLY A 970 7.91 5.81 27.08
C GLY A 970 8.35 5.60 28.54
N VAL A 971 9.62 5.21 28.77
CA VAL A 971 10.19 5.01 30.12
C VAL A 971 10.74 6.34 30.64
N PRO A 972 10.41 6.78 31.87
CA PRO A 972 10.92 8.04 32.40
C PRO A 972 12.44 8.02 32.69
N LEU A 973 13.10 9.15 32.44
CA LEU A 973 14.54 9.34 32.65
C LEU A 973 14.97 9.02 34.09
N SER A 974 16.12 8.36 34.26
CA SER A 974 16.76 7.95 35.53
C SER A 974 15.98 6.95 36.39
N VAL A 975 14.81 6.48 35.96
CA VAL A 975 14.14 5.32 36.60
C VAL A 975 15.05 4.11 36.51
N LYS A 976 15.00 3.26 37.54
CA LYS A 976 15.80 2.04 37.67
C LYS A 976 14.93 0.81 37.48
N GLY A 977 15.55 -0.28 37.08
CA GLY A 977 14.89 -1.56 36.86
C GLY A 977 15.87 -2.72 36.93
N VAL A 978 15.35 -3.92 36.66
CA VAL A 978 16.11 -5.17 36.59
C VAL A 978 15.89 -5.81 35.22
N VAL A 979 16.96 -6.29 34.59
CA VAL A 979 16.88 -7.05 33.34
C VAL A 979 16.25 -8.41 33.63
N ILE A 980 14.99 -8.59 33.24
CA ILE A 980 14.26 -9.86 33.37
C ILE A 980 14.28 -10.69 32.09
N GLY A 981 14.68 -10.10 30.96
CA GLY A 981 14.83 -10.80 29.69
C GLY A 981 15.89 -10.16 28.79
N LEU A 982 16.48 -10.98 27.93
CA LEU A 982 17.42 -10.55 26.89
C LEU A 982 16.94 -11.07 25.54
N ASN A 983 16.99 -10.24 24.51
CA ASN A 983 16.64 -10.55 23.13
C ASN A 983 17.84 -10.27 22.20
N SER A 984 17.66 -10.39 20.88
CA SER A 984 18.75 -10.21 19.90
C SER A 984 19.20 -8.75 19.70
N LYS A 985 18.32 -7.77 19.96
CA LYS A 985 18.58 -6.32 19.83
C LYS A 985 18.13 -5.49 21.04
N SER A 986 17.41 -6.10 21.97
CA SER A 986 16.73 -5.45 23.09
C SER A 986 16.82 -6.29 24.36
N MET A 987 16.39 -5.72 25.48
CA MET A 987 16.21 -6.37 26.77
C MET A 987 14.80 -6.10 27.29
N ASP A 988 14.25 -7.01 28.09
CA ASP A 988 13.02 -6.80 28.85
C ASP A 988 13.39 -6.35 30.26
N VAL A 989 12.88 -5.19 30.69
CA VAL A 989 13.15 -4.60 32.00
C VAL A 989 11.85 -4.45 32.77
N VAL A 990 11.87 -4.89 34.04
CA VAL A 990 10.85 -4.52 35.03
C VAL A 990 11.38 -3.35 35.84
N TRP A 991 10.58 -2.28 35.91
CA TRP A 991 10.99 -1.01 36.49
C TRP A 991 10.45 -0.84 37.93
N ASP A 992 11.21 -0.11 38.75
CA ASP A 992 10.95 0.05 40.19
C ASP A 992 9.63 0.77 40.50
N VAL A 993 9.13 1.55 39.54
CA VAL A 993 7.95 2.42 39.67
C VAL A 993 7.08 2.23 38.42
N PRO A 994 5.75 2.09 38.55
CA PRO A 994 4.85 1.97 37.39
C PRO A 994 4.77 3.27 36.58
N PHE A 995 4.58 3.14 35.26
CA PHE A 995 4.51 4.22 34.27
C PHE A 995 3.67 3.83 33.06
N MET A 996 3.08 4.81 32.36
CA MET A 996 1.96 4.56 31.45
C MET A 996 2.23 3.70 30.22
N SER A 997 3.46 3.67 29.70
CA SER A 997 3.81 2.79 28.57
C SER A 997 4.32 1.40 29.01
N GLY A 998 4.21 1.07 30.30
CA GLY A 998 4.58 -0.24 30.82
C GLY A 998 3.49 -1.30 30.51
N GLY A 999 3.89 -2.37 29.84
CA GLY A 999 3.07 -3.58 29.69
C GLY A 999 3.29 -4.59 30.81
N THR A 1000 2.65 -5.75 30.71
CA THR A 1000 2.88 -6.92 31.59
C THR A 1000 4.02 -7.82 31.10
N LEU A 1001 4.66 -7.48 29.97
CA LEU A 1001 5.65 -8.30 29.24
C LEU A 1001 5.16 -9.75 29.04
N GLY A 1002 3.94 -9.92 28.50
CA GLY A 1002 3.33 -11.25 28.35
C GLY A 1002 2.99 -11.88 29.70
N ASP A 1003 2.37 -11.10 30.58
CA ASP A 1003 1.98 -11.49 31.94
C ASP A 1003 3.12 -12.00 32.84
N ARG A 1004 4.37 -11.62 32.54
CA ARG A 1004 5.53 -11.87 33.39
C ARG A 1004 5.59 -10.95 34.61
N CYS A 1005 5.11 -9.70 34.49
CA CYS A 1005 5.06 -8.70 35.56
C CYS A 1005 3.67 -8.04 35.66
N SER A 1006 3.48 -7.20 36.68
CA SER A 1006 2.30 -6.34 36.80
C SER A 1006 2.18 -5.31 35.67
N GLN A 1007 0.95 -4.84 35.43
CA GLN A 1007 0.66 -3.80 34.44
C GLN A 1007 1.40 -2.50 34.80
N TYR A 1008 1.78 -1.70 33.80
CA TYR A 1008 2.54 -0.46 33.96
C TYR A 1008 3.98 -0.62 34.46
N ARG A 1009 4.51 -1.84 34.65
CA ARG A 1009 5.91 -2.05 35.12
C ARG A 1009 6.91 -2.57 34.11
N GLY A 1010 6.49 -3.28 33.07
CA GLY A 1010 7.40 -3.94 32.13
C GLY A 1010 7.60 -3.15 30.84
N SER A 1011 8.83 -3.04 30.34
CA SER A 1011 9.08 -2.51 28.99
C SER A 1011 10.31 -3.13 28.34
N THR A 1012 10.18 -3.45 27.05
CA THR A 1012 11.29 -3.87 26.20
C THR A 1012 12.03 -2.64 25.66
N VAL A 1013 13.35 -2.59 25.85
CA VAL A 1013 14.20 -1.42 25.54
C VAL A 1013 15.52 -1.82 24.86
N GLU A 1014 16.17 -0.90 24.15
CA GLU A 1014 17.45 -1.18 23.46
C GLU A 1014 18.65 -1.22 24.41
N PHE A 1015 19.70 -1.95 24.02
CA PHE A 1015 20.97 -2.02 24.77
C PHE A 1015 21.68 -0.67 24.95
N ASN A 1016 21.35 0.34 24.13
CA ASN A 1016 21.95 1.67 24.17
C ASN A 1016 21.19 2.69 25.03
N THR A 1017 19.93 2.42 25.44
CA THR A 1017 19.11 3.36 26.24
C THR A 1017 19.32 3.23 27.73
N CYS A 1018 19.96 2.15 28.17
CA CYS A 1018 20.14 1.78 29.58
C CYS A 1018 21.61 1.77 29.96
N LEU A 1019 21.94 2.12 31.21
CA LEU A 1019 23.28 1.94 31.78
C LEU A 1019 23.27 0.78 32.78
N ASN A 1020 24.17 -0.20 32.61
CA ASN A 1020 24.31 -1.35 33.50
C ASN A 1020 25.03 -0.93 34.78
N LEU A 1021 24.31 -0.88 35.91
CA LEU A 1021 24.82 -0.48 37.22
C LEU A 1021 25.49 -1.65 37.97
N THR A 1022 25.13 -2.89 37.64
CA THR A 1022 25.69 -4.11 38.26
C THR A 1022 27.05 -4.48 37.65
N ASN A 1023 27.21 -4.32 36.34
CA ASN A 1023 28.46 -4.55 35.62
C ASN A 1023 28.90 -3.25 34.91
N PRO A 1024 29.52 -2.30 35.64
CA PRO A 1024 29.79 -0.96 35.15
C PRO A 1024 30.98 -0.95 34.18
N GLN A 1025 30.70 -0.77 32.89
CA GLN A 1025 31.67 -0.95 31.80
C GLN A 1025 32.27 0.35 31.24
N PHE A 1026 31.65 1.50 31.51
CA PHE A 1026 32.13 2.82 31.04
C PHE A 1026 32.78 3.66 32.15
N VAL A 1027 33.22 3.00 33.23
CA VAL A 1027 33.87 3.66 34.38
C VAL A 1027 35.07 4.45 33.87
N THR A 1028 35.12 5.72 34.25
CA THR A 1028 36.16 6.65 33.80
C THR A 1028 36.84 7.26 35.02
N SER A 1029 38.17 7.33 35.03
CA SER A 1029 38.90 7.98 36.12
C SER A 1029 38.56 9.46 36.20
N THR A 1030 38.47 10.00 37.40
CA THR A 1030 38.25 11.44 37.65
C THR A 1030 39.49 12.29 37.40
N ASN A 1031 40.67 11.67 37.24
CA ASN A 1031 41.92 12.36 36.94
C ASN A 1031 42.02 12.70 35.44
N PRO A 1032 42.06 13.98 35.02
CA PRO A 1032 42.14 14.37 33.61
C PRO A 1032 43.47 14.02 32.91
N LYS A 1033 44.47 13.52 33.64
CA LYS A 1033 45.74 12.99 33.08
C LYS A 1033 45.80 11.46 32.99
N ALA A 1034 44.73 10.74 33.37
CA ALA A 1034 44.68 9.29 33.17
C ALA A 1034 44.56 8.96 31.67
N PRO A 1035 45.17 7.87 31.18
CA PRO A 1035 44.90 7.38 29.83
C PRO A 1035 43.42 6.97 29.71
N PRO A 1036 42.79 7.14 28.54
CA PRO A 1036 41.40 6.74 28.34
C PRO A 1036 41.24 5.22 28.53
N PRO A 1037 40.10 4.76 29.09
CA PRO A 1037 39.86 3.34 29.32
C PRO A 1037 39.81 2.57 27.99
N VAL A 1038 40.57 1.48 27.90
CA VAL A 1038 40.62 0.64 26.69
C VAL A 1038 39.25 -0.02 26.48
N ARG A 1039 38.52 0.44 25.46
CA ARG A 1039 37.20 -0.09 25.12
C ARG A 1039 37.30 -1.50 24.54
N ASN A 1040 36.35 -2.36 24.91
CA ASN A 1040 36.04 -3.55 24.13
C ASN A 1040 35.37 -3.12 22.81
N ASN A 1041 36.15 -3.05 21.74
CA ASN A 1041 35.63 -2.84 20.38
C ASN A 1041 34.96 -4.11 19.80
N VAL A 1042 34.93 -5.21 20.56
CA VAL A 1042 34.15 -6.41 20.24
C VAL A 1042 32.66 -6.07 20.31
N PRO A 1043 31.85 -6.34 19.26
CA PRO A 1043 30.41 -6.15 19.31
C PRO A 1043 29.76 -6.89 20.48
N PHE A 1044 28.79 -6.28 21.17
CA PHE A 1044 27.96 -7.03 22.11
C PHE A 1044 26.92 -7.86 21.35
N ASN A 1045 27.39 -8.99 20.83
CA ASN A 1045 26.53 -10.12 20.54
C ASN A 1045 26.27 -10.83 21.88
N PRO A 1046 25.03 -10.84 22.42
CA PRO A 1046 24.73 -11.57 23.66
C PRO A 1046 25.20 -13.02 23.52
N ARG A 1047 26.09 -13.43 24.42
CA ARG A 1047 27.02 -14.53 24.15
C ARG A 1047 26.30 -15.87 24.02
N PHE A 1048 26.79 -16.71 23.10
CA PHE A 1048 26.71 -18.16 23.29
C PHE A 1048 27.31 -18.52 24.66
N GLY A 1049 26.74 -19.53 25.32
CA GLY A 1049 27.01 -19.86 26.73
C GLY A 1049 28.49 -20.03 27.11
N PRO A 1050 28.83 -19.96 28.42
CA PRO A 1050 30.19 -19.83 28.90
C PRO A 1050 31.08 -20.99 28.43
N HIS A 1051 32.08 -20.69 27.60
CA HIS A 1051 33.19 -21.61 27.36
C HIS A 1051 34.08 -21.65 28.60
N PRO A 1052 34.16 -22.77 29.36
CA PRO A 1052 35.29 -22.98 30.24
C PRO A 1052 36.55 -23.08 29.38
N ILE A 1053 37.56 -22.28 29.69
CA ILE A 1053 38.93 -22.58 29.22
C ILE A 1053 39.35 -23.83 29.97
N ILE A 1054 39.15 -25.00 29.35
CA ILE A 1054 39.77 -26.24 29.80
C ILE A 1054 41.25 -26.12 29.43
N PRO A 1055 42.19 -25.94 30.39
CA PRO A 1055 43.61 -26.02 30.06
C PRO A 1055 43.88 -27.44 29.54
N PRO A 1056 44.67 -27.63 28.48
CA PRO A 1056 44.99 -28.96 27.97
C PRO A 1056 45.64 -29.78 29.08
N ALA A 1057 45.10 -30.97 29.35
CA ALA A 1057 45.63 -31.85 30.37
C ALA A 1057 47.12 -32.15 30.10
N PRO A 1058 48.01 -32.02 31.09
CA PRO A 1058 49.43 -32.20 30.86
C PRO A 1058 49.75 -33.65 30.48
N ALA A 1059 50.61 -33.80 29.47
CA ALA A 1059 51.19 -35.04 28.97
C ALA A 1059 50.23 -36.09 28.35
N GLN A 1060 50.02 -35.96 27.04
CA GLN A 1060 50.15 -37.11 26.12
C GLN A 1060 50.78 -36.64 24.80
N GLN A 1061 51.69 -37.44 24.24
CA GLN A 1061 52.50 -37.06 23.07
C GLN A 1061 51.74 -37.29 21.75
N PRO A 1062 51.95 -36.45 20.71
CA PRO A 1062 51.40 -36.70 19.38
C PRO A 1062 52.14 -37.86 18.71
N ALA A 1063 51.48 -39.02 18.62
CA ALA A 1063 52.00 -40.19 17.91
C ALA A 1063 51.95 -39.99 16.39
N ALA A 1064 53.06 -39.55 15.79
CA ALA A 1064 53.23 -39.53 14.34
C ALA A 1064 53.47 -40.94 13.80
N GLY A 1065 52.75 -41.37 12.75
CA GLY A 1065 52.95 -42.73 12.23
C GLY A 1065 52.20 -43.12 10.94
N PHE A 1066 52.83 -42.87 9.77
CA PHE A 1066 52.73 -43.63 8.50
C PHE A 1066 51.33 -43.74 7.81
N ARG A 1067 51.19 -43.95 6.49
CA ARG A 1067 52.00 -43.65 5.27
C ARG A 1067 51.01 -43.68 4.07
N PRO A 1068 51.34 -43.07 2.91
CA PRO A 1068 50.45 -43.09 1.73
C PRO A 1068 50.50 -44.41 0.94
N ALA A 1069 49.44 -44.66 0.15
CA ALA A 1069 49.25 -45.80 -0.77
C ALA A 1069 48.83 -45.28 -2.17
N PRO A 1070 48.99 -46.04 -3.28
CA PRO A 1070 49.51 -45.48 -4.54
C PRO A 1070 48.55 -45.36 -5.74
N LYS A 1071 49.08 -44.88 -6.87
CA LYS A 1071 48.42 -44.69 -8.19
C LYS A 1071 48.57 -45.90 -9.13
N ALA A 1072 47.81 -45.85 -10.26
CA ALA A 1072 47.68 -46.77 -11.42
C ALA A 1072 46.42 -47.66 -11.36
N ASN A 1073 45.69 -47.97 -12.45
CA ASN A 1073 45.90 -47.71 -13.89
C ASN A 1073 44.54 -47.44 -14.63
N GLN A 1074 44.60 -47.11 -15.94
CA GLN A 1074 43.45 -46.91 -16.86
C GLN A 1074 42.85 -48.27 -17.37
N PRO A 1075 41.81 -48.36 -18.26
CA PRO A 1075 40.99 -47.31 -18.92
C PRO A 1075 39.45 -47.56 -18.98
N ALA A 1076 38.73 -46.65 -19.67
CA ALA A 1076 37.35 -46.78 -20.20
C ALA A 1076 36.19 -46.84 -19.14
N GLN A 1077 34.91 -46.63 -19.49
CA GLN A 1077 34.29 -46.37 -20.80
C GLN A 1077 33.14 -45.34 -20.67
N VAL A 1078 32.82 -44.61 -21.75
CA VAL A 1078 31.71 -43.63 -21.77
C VAL A 1078 30.38 -44.35 -21.96
N HIS A 1079 29.37 -44.01 -21.14
CA HIS A 1079 27.97 -44.31 -21.46
C HIS A 1079 27.13 -43.03 -21.42
N ILE A 1080 26.75 -42.54 -22.60
CA ILE A 1080 25.71 -41.53 -22.76
C ILE A 1080 24.36 -42.24 -22.63
N MET A 1081 23.46 -41.68 -21.82
CA MET A 1081 22.03 -41.80 -22.05
C MET A 1081 21.44 -40.39 -22.03
N ALA A 1082 20.98 -39.95 -23.21
CA ALA A 1082 20.17 -38.74 -23.32
C ALA A 1082 18.79 -39.00 -22.71
N ASN A 1083 18.21 -38.00 -22.06
CA ASN A 1083 16.84 -38.07 -21.55
C ASN A 1083 15.88 -37.39 -22.55
N PRO A 1084 15.01 -38.12 -23.27
CA PRO A 1084 14.18 -37.57 -24.33
C PRO A 1084 12.83 -37.04 -23.80
N ASN A 1085 12.32 -36.00 -24.46
CA ASN A 1085 10.99 -35.39 -24.31
C ASN A 1085 10.74 -34.67 -22.96
N ARG A 1086 10.39 -33.38 -22.87
CA ARG A 1086 9.34 -32.56 -23.54
C ARG A 1086 7.92 -33.11 -23.42
N GLY A 1087 7.07 -32.37 -22.70
CA GLY A 1087 5.65 -32.26 -23.06
C GLY A 1087 4.65 -32.30 -21.90
N ARG A 1088 3.82 -31.24 -21.82
CA ARG A 1088 2.65 -31.05 -20.94
C ARG A 1088 3.01 -30.93 -19.44
N GLY A 1089 2.47 -29.98 -18.67
CA GLY A 1089 1.34 -29.07 -18.95
C GLY A 1089 0.06 -29.64 -18.35
N GLY A 1090 -0.20 -29.30 -17.08
CA GLY A 1090 -1.37 -29.74 -16.33
C GLY A 1090 -1.80 -28.67 -15.33
N PHE A 1091 -3.01 -28.14 -15.53
CA PHE A 1091 -3.67 -27.29 -14.53
C PHE A 1091 -3.96 -28.11 -13.26
N ILE A 1092 -3.80 -27.50 -12.10
CA ILE A 1092 -4.44 -27.95 -10.86
C ILE A 1092 -5.26 -26.78 -10.32
N GLN A 1093 -6.58 -26.97 -10.27
CA GLN A 1093 -7.52 -26.00 -9.72
C GLN A 1093 -7.39 -25.98 -8.19
N LEU A 1094 -7.10 -24.82 -7.61
CA LEU A 1094 -7.28 -24.61 -6.17
C LEU A 1094 -8.76 -24.33 -5.89
N THR A 1095 -9.51 -25.38 -5.59
CA THR A 1095 -10.93 -25.31 -5.26
C THR A 1095 -11.20 -24.56 -3.94
N LYS A 1096 -12.35 -23.88 -3.89
CA LYS A 1096 -12.86 -23.12 -2.74
C LYS A 1096 -12.74 -23.90 -1.41
N HIS A 1097 -11.94 -23.41 -0.47
CA HIS A 1097 -12.12 -23.64 0.99
C HIS A 1097 -11.21 -22.69 1.82
N ARG A 1098 -11.59 -21.40 1.93
CA ARG A 1098 -10.87 -20.44 2.80
C ARG A 1098 -11.75 -19.37 3.46
N LEU A 1099 -13.04 -19.64 3.63
CA LEU A 1099 -14.01 -18.71 4.23
C LEU A 1099 -14.99 -19.43 5.20
N GLN A 1100 -14.47 -20.03 6.28
CA GLN A 1100 -15.35 -20.68 7.28
C GLN A 1100 -14.79 -20.75 8.72
N VAL A 1101 -13.86 -19.88 9.09
CA VAL A 1101 -13.31 -19.79 10.47
C VAL A 1101 -13.64 -18.45 11.16
N LEU A 1102 -13.97 -17.40 10.40
CA LEU A 1102 -14.32 -16.06 10.91
C LEU A 1102 -15.83 -15.80 11.12
N LYS A 1103 -16.70 -16.83 11.02
CA LYS A 1103 -18.14 -16.76 11.38
C LYS A 1103 -18.50 -17.80 12.46
N ARG A 1104 -17.70 -17.90 13.54
CA ARG A 1104 -17.92 -18.87 14.63
C ARG A 1104 -17.53 -18.42 16.06
N MET A 1105 -17.59 -17.11 16.33
CA MET A 1105 -17.45 -16.54 17.67
C MET A 1105 -18.58 -15.57 18.06
N ALA A 1106 -19.71 -15.67 17.35
CA ALA A 1106 -21.02 -15.21 17.78
C ALA A 1106 -21.96 -16.44 17.86
N PHE A 1107 -23.04 -16.33 18.65
CA PHE A 1107 -23.98 -17.41 19.01
C PHE A 1107 -23.39 -18.56 19.84
N PHE A 1108 -23.34 -18.33 21.16
CA PHE A 1108 -23.70 -19.36 22.15
C PHE A 1108 -24.47 -18.71 23.30
N THR A 1109 -25.80 -18.78 23.24
CA THR A 1109 -26.71 -18.29 24.28
C THR A 1109 -27.70 -19.39 24.66
N THR A 1110 -27.49 -20.03 25.80
CA THR A 1110 -28.44 -20.97 26.43
C THR A 1110 -28.38 -20.82 27.97
N PRO A 1111 -29.50 -21.00 28.68
CA PRO A 1111 -29.70 -20.37 29.99
C PRO A 1111 -29.29 -21.21 31.19
N ILE A 1112 -28.99 -20.54 32.31
CA ILE A 1112 -28.93 -21.13 33.66
C ILE A 1112 -29.79 -20.27 34.60
N HIS A 1113 -30.45 -20.91 35.57
CA HIS A 1113 -31.40 -20.29 36.49
C HIS A 1113 -30.75 -19.49 37.62
N LYS A 1114 -31.56 -18.61 38.22
CA LYS A 1114 -31.39 -17.91 39.50
C LYS A 1114 -30.52 -18.62 40.54
N LEU A 1115 -29.68 -17.83 41.23
CA LEU A 1115 -29.55 -17.84 42.69
C LEU A 1115 -29.08 -16.44 43.16
N ASP A 1116 -29.34 -16.10 44.42
CA ASP A 1116 -29.35 -14.71 44.91
C ASP A 1116 -28.01 -14.22 45.51
N GLY A 1117 -27.77 -12.90 45.45
CA GLY A 1117 -27.13 -12.18 46.56
C GLY A 1117 -25.93 -11.26 46.26
N ALA A 1118 -25.92 -10.12 46.97
CA ALA A 1118 -24.84 -9.14 47.14
C ALA A 1118 -24.48 -8.22 45.95
N SER A 1119 -24.60 -6.91 46.20
CA SER A 1119 -24.29 -5.81 45.29
C SER A 1119 -22.79 -5.44 45.31
N LEU A 1120 -22.27 -4.96 44.17
CA LEU A 1120 -21.11 -4.06 44.09
C LEU A 1120 -21.13 -3.32 42.74
N GLU A 1121 -20.79 -2.03 42.75
CA GLU A 1121 -20.76 -1.16 41.57
C GLU A 1121 -19.42 -1.31 40.84
N VAL A 1122 -19.44 -1.40 39.50
CA VAL A 1122 -18.25 -1.39 38.64
C VAL A 1122 -18.60 -0.68 37.32
N ASP A 1123 -18.06 0.52 37.12
CA ASP A 1123 -18.08 1.22 35.84
C ASP A 1123 -16.86 0.79 34.99
N GLU A 1124 -17.10 0.15 33.84
CA GLU A 1124 -16.04 -0.14 32.86
C GLU A 1124 -16.07 0.86 31.68
N VAL A 1125 -15.06 1.71 31.58
CA VAL A 1125 -14.90 2.67 30.48
C VAL A 1125 -14.14 2.03 29.30
N GLY A 1126 -14.89 1.40 28.40
CA GLY A 1126 -14.37 0.86 27.14
C GLY A 1126 -14.18 1.92 26.05
N LEU A 1127 -13.05 2.62 26.03
CA LEU A 1127 -12.73 3.60 24.99
C LEU A 1127 -12.32 2.95 23.66
N SER A 1128 -13.16 3.07 22.64
CA SER A 1128 -12.77 2.92 21.23
C SER A 1128 -13.31 4.11 20.43
N GLN A 1129 -12.43 5.05 20.08
CA GLN A 1129 -12.79 6.25 19.31
C GLN A 1129 -12.23 6.15 17.88
N GLY A 1130 -13.09 5.76 16.95
CA GLY A 1130 -12.86 6.01 15.53
C GLY A 1130 -13.24 7.45 15.21
N PHE A 1131 -12.25 8.31 14.94
CA PHE A 1131 -12.49 9.70 14.52
C PHE A 1131 -12.80 9.75 13.03
N GLY A 1132 -14.08 9.70 12.67
CA GLY A 1132 -14.54 10.11 11.34
C GLY A 1132 -14.45 11.63 11.21
N VAL A 1133 -13.54 12.12 10.36
CA VAL A 1133 -13.39 13.56 10.09
C VAL A 1133 -14.25 13.94 8.89
N ALA A 1134 -15.27 14.77 9.10
CA ALA A 1134 -16.14 15.24 8.03
C ALA A 1134 -15.39 16.20 7.09
N ALA A 1135 -15.01 15.74 5.90
CA ALA A 1135 -14.28 16.50 4.89
C ALA A 1135 -15.20 17.05 3.78
N ALA A 1136 -16.25 17.79 4.15
CA ALA A 1136 -17.11 18.46 3.19
C ALA A 1136 -16.43 19.71 2.60
N GLY A 1137 -16.51 19.91 1.27
CA GLY A 1137 -16.03 21.13 0.59
C GLY A 1137 -14.71 21.01 -0.17
N LEU A 1138 -14.43 19.87 -0.83
CA LEU A 1138 -13.15 19.65 -1.53
C LEU A 1138 -13.10 20.11 -3.00
N LEU A 1139 -14.22 20.40 -3.67
CA LEU A 1139 -14.24 20.71 -5.10
C LEU A 1139 -14.83 22.07 -5.50
N MET A 1140 -15.53 22.80 -4.61
CA MET A 1140 -16.24 24.04 -4.99
C MET A 1140 -16.18 25.13 -3.90
N ILE A 1141 -14.99 25.73 -3.68
CA ILE A 1141 -14.86 26.97 -2.90
C ILE A 1141 -13.70 27.85 -3.44
N GLU A 1142 -13.99 28.74 -4.38
CA GLU A 1142 -13.81 30.20 -4.29
C GLU A 1142 -14.13 30.88 -5.63
N GLY A 1143 -14.89 31.99 -5.60
CA GLY A 1143 -15.34 32.65 -6.81
C GLY A 1143 -16.20 33.90 -6.59
N GLU A 1144 -15.61 34.97 -6.03
CA GLU A 1144 -15.65 36.34 -6.58
C GLU A 1144 -14.99 37.35 -5.62
N GLY A 1145 -14.51 38.47 -6.18
CA GLY A 1145 -13.88 39.56 -5.43
C GLY A 1145 -14.90 40.62 -5.01
N PHE A 1146 -14.75 41.18 -3.81
CA PHE A 1146 -15.62 42.26 -3.31
C PHE A 1146 -15.56 43.51 -4.19
N GLN A 1147 -16.67 43.84 -4.88
CA GLN A 1147 -16.98 45.21 -5.30
C GLN A 1147 -17.92 45.88 -4.29
N HIS A 1148 -17.79 47.20 -4.16
CA HIS A 1148 -18.26 47.95 -2.99
C HIS A 1148 -19.39 48.92 -3.35
N GLU A 1149 -20.64 48.48 -3.23
CA GLU A 1149 -21.86 49.32 -3.12
C GLU A 1149 -22.81 48.65 -2.10
N GLY A 1150 -23.61 49.35 -1.29
CA GLY A 1150 -23.75 50.79 -1.06
C GLY A 1150 -25.17 51.12 -0.58
N SER A 1151 -25.33 51.89 0.51
CA SER A 1151 -26.62 52.35 1.13
C SER A 1151 -27.52 51.23 1.74
N GLU A 1152 -28.42 51.47 2.71
CA GLU A 1152 -28.46 52.34 3.90
C GLU A 1152 -29.60 51.88 4.85
N ASP A 1153 -29.74 52.49 6.04
CA ASP A 1153 -30.88 52.46 6.98
C ASP A 1153 -31.28 51.12 7.69
N ALA A 1154 -31.71 51.10 8.96
CA ALA A 1154 -31.59 52.09 10.05
C ALA A 1154 -31.89 51.45 11.44
N GLU A 1155 -31.24 51.96 12.50
CA GLU A 1155 -31.66 52.16 13.93
C GLU A 1155 -32.44 51.06 14.72
N GLU A 1156 -32.42 50.97 16.07
CA GLU A 1156 -31.85 51.75 17.19
C GLU A 1156 -31.62 50.76 18.39
N GLY A 1157 -30.73 50.94 19.37
CA GLY A 1157 -29.65 51.90 19.60
C GLY A 1157 -29.24 51.99 21.11
N ARG A 1158 -28.24 52.84 21.41
CA ARG A 1158 -27.88 53.41 22.74
C ARG A 1158 -27.31 52.41 23.80
N LEU A 1159 -26.35 52.78 24.69
CA LEU A 1159 -25.88 54.10 25.15
C LEU A 1159 -24.38 54.09 25.57
N LEU A 1160 -23.78 55.29 25.62
CA LEU A 1160 -22.41 55.70 26.04
C LEU A 1160 -22.22 55.73 27.59
N PRO A 1161 -21.02 55.99 28.22
CA PRO A 1161 -19.97 56.94 27.76
C PRO A 1161 -18.45 56.75 28.12
N LEU A 1162 -17.60 57.42 27.32
CA LEU A 1162 -16.40 58.26 27.63
C LEU A 1162 -15.40 57.81 28.74
N CYS A 1163 -14.06 57.89 28.59
CA CYS A 1163 -13.18 58.64 27.66
C CYS A 1163 -11.73 58.00 27.64
N LEU A 1164 -10.56 58.58 27.26
CA LEU A 1164 -10.06 59.95 27.00
C LEU A 1164 -8.82 59.96 26.03
N HIS A 1165 -8.00 61.01 26.09
CA HIS A 1165 -6.78 61.40 25.32
C HIS A 1165 -5.44 60.77 25.80
N LYS A 1166 -4.22 60.91 25.20
CA LYS A 1166 -3.56 61.50 23.97
C LYS A 1166 -2.11 60.88 23.92
N HIS A 1167 -1.20 60.91 22.94
CA HIS A 1167 -0.71 61.84 21.88
C HIS A 1167 -0.04 61.01 20.73
N VAL A 1168 0.01 61.40 19.43
CA VAL A 1168 1.08 62.19 18.70
C VAL A 1168 2.53 61.80 19.09
N VAL A 1169 3.50 61.43 18.22
CA VAL A 1169 4.13 62.11 17.03
C VAL A 1169 4.77 61.10 16.03
N SER A 1170 5.09 61.57 14.83
CA SER A 1170 5.56 60.91 13.58
C SER A 1170 7.05 60.48 13.43
N GLN A 1171 7.33 59.82 12.27
CA GLN A 1171 8.54 59.89 11.40
C GLN A 1171 9.59 58.74 11.35
N SER A 1172 9.79 58.24 10.12
CA SER A 1172 11.04 57.75 9.45
C SER A 1172 11.89 56.57 9.97
N PHE A 1173 12.10 55.57 9.08
CA PHE A 1173 13.35 54.92 8.60
C PHE A 1173 14.63 54.84 9.49
N PRO A 1174 15.54 53.83 9.30
CA PRO A 1174 15.51 52.58 8.52
C PRO A 1174 15.91 51.35 9.42
N PRO A 1175 16.36 50.16 8.94
CA PRO A 1175 16.57 48.98 9.80
C PRO A 1175 18.00 48.85 10.35
N PRO A 1176 18.19 47.92 11.31
CA PRO A 1176 19.43 47.15 11.37
C PRO A 1176 19.21 45.63 11.51
N LEU A 1177 20.03 44.88 10.75
CA LEU A 1177 20.66 43.60 11.08
C LEU A 1177 20.24 42.93 12.41
N TYR A 1178 19.54 41.78 12.34
CA TYR A 1178 20.19 40.47 12.46
C TYR A 1178 19.31 39.33 11.90
#